data_AF-A0AAE1I128-F1
#
_entry.id   AF-A0AAE1I128-F1
#
_cell.length_a   1.000
_cell.length_b   1.000
_cell.length_c   1.000
_cell.angle_alpha   90.00
_cell.angle_beta   90.00
_cell.angle_gamma   90.00
#
_symmetry.space_group_name_H-M   'P 1'
#
loop_
_entity.id
_entity.type
_entity.pdbx_description
1 polymer ?
#
loop_
_entity_poly.entity_id
_entity_poly.type
_entity_poly.pdbx_seq_one_letter_code
_entity_poly.pdbx_strand_id
1 'polypeptide(L)'
;RPLSVVDGNGDGGVGDGSRAQHGQVGVDGLIARTRKALAQARKEKGFLTDVRDKIDSGVYAHEENPPRKTSHVWDTFHVVKDVRTNLRVAAYYCTLCNGLLCASGDGCTTTMVRHLRSGCQERNKDSAPRPAPNADVKRRAKKAAVVACAEGMLSFDAVCSDSMTDFAQAMVDIGSKYGSVDARQLVPSSIALSTAVTEEADHLRAELVPTIKAAMASGACAATVDGWTETRTQRHYFSFTVHFIDDNWNLTTEYLLTIGFDDDEESGENILRVLRESFEAELGITGADLEEVTFVTDNGANLVKALEGFRRHYCICHGLNIAARTGMSIKYRSLIRKCLDSSPRAAQIVEVCAKVVKFIKDTKGRQANARMTRVKRALRQSKHHLVSHIKMLQSLVDHFPDVKQTQLPGNVENHEIGGENGENSSSSVPNDQPMNQPSCSATEGNPSDNQLPPDYEWGQWSEEEEEVASYMEQEDEEEETRRDPSLKPAKTTKKAAVKCNDCSSSFQTLQGYIKHRVGHGMIAAYLKLPSAEDTIQVSTELALLLLKNIGTSVLSGGFAPEVSLTANTILNSIQTELVQLFLKHFSNKMLAYVCRSIRCENIETETQSLHERYATAKQSTDSLDFKQNMHFIGGSNVKSILRTALRKKNSGEWARVIQTIRNNFLVSELSNAPAADLMECTLRLDRGKLLKISDIALQFFVKLGTLVKPLERLDGSLLNSEVFDCVGKSSDLLRIWSELKGSLSESESFKFLHALISQFWITWRNGIVTRRQDEMALRKHSEKLGTGSVAFRAKLAGR
;
A
#
# COMPACT_ATOMS: atom_id res chain seq x y z
N ARG A 1 28.44 38.76 -14.34
CA ARG A 1 29.63 38.60 -15.22
C ARG A 1 29.39 37.37 -16.09
N PRO A 2 29.23 37.49 -17.42
CA PRO A 2 28.88 36.37 -18.29
C PRO A 2 30.06 35.91 -19.17
N LEU A 3 30.15 34.61 -19.41
CA LEU A 3 30.87 33.91 -20.50
C LEU A 3 30.22 32.51 -20.57
N SER A 4 29.95 31.86 -21.67
CA SER A 4 29.89 32.17 -23.10
C SER A 4 29.23 30.95 -23.78
N VAL A 5 28.54 31.23 -24.88
CA VAL A 5 27.88 30.29 -25.80
C VAL A 5 28.94 29.51 -26.60
N VAL A 6 28.69 28.22 -26.85
CA VAL A 6 29.22 27.51 -28.03
C VAL A 6 28.10 26.64 -28.59
N ASP A 7 27.73 26.95 -29.84
CA ASP A 7 26.81 26.22 -30.70
C ASP A 7 27.44 24.93 -31.25
N GLY A 8 26.59 23.95 -31.53
CA GLY A 8 26.92 22.74 -32.27
C GLY A 8 25.69 22.20 -33.01
N ASN A 9 25.60 22.56 -34.30
CA ASN A 9 24.63 22.03 -35.26
C ASN A 9 24.85 20.53 -35.52
N GLY A 10 23.75 19.80 -35.74
CA GLY A 10 23.74 18.44 -36.26
C GLY A 10 22.34 18.07 -36.77
N ASP A 11 22.17 18.20 -38.09
CA ASP A 11 20.97 17.95 -38.88
C ASP A 11 20.69 16.44 -39.05
N GLY A 12 19.43 16.03 -39.21
CA GLY A 12 19.11 14.65 -39.64
C GLY A 12 17.70 14.11 -39.35
N GLY A 13 16.73 14.40 -40.23
CA GLY A 13 15.89 13.37 -40.90
C GLY A 13 14.72 12.69 -40.17
N VAL A 14 13.53 13.26 -40.36
CA VAL A 14 12.18 12.67 -40.65
C VAL A 14 11.91 11.17 -40.38
N GLY A 15 10.83 10.93 -39.61
CA GLY A 15 10.05 9.68 -39.61
C GLY A 15 8.74 9.83 -38.84
N ASP A 16 7.64 10.09 -39.57
CA ASP A 16 6.27 10.24 -39.07
C ASP A 16 5.68 8.89 -38.64
N GLY A 17 4.86 8.89 -37.58
CA GLY A 17 4.35 7.68 -36.93
C GLY A 17 3.44 7.98 -35.75
N SER A 18 2.24 8.46 -36.06
CA SER A 18 1.18 8.81 -35.12
C SER A 18 0.66 7.61 -34.32
N ARG A 19 0.73 7.68 -32.98
CA ARG A 19 -0.08 6.86 -32.08
C ARG A 19 -0.44 7.62 -30.80
N ALA A 20 -1.74 7.90 -30.63
CA ALA A 20 -2.28 8.58 -29.47
C ALA A 20 -2.06 7.75 -28.19
N GLN A 21 -1.26 8.27 -27.26
CA GLN A 21 -1.17 7.80 -25.88
C GLN A 21 -1.79 8.83 -24.94
N HIS A 22 -2.71 8.36 -24.09
CA HIS A 22 -3.29 9.13 -23.00
C HIS A 22 -2.18 9.58 -22.03
N GLY A 23 -2.00 10.91 -21.94
CA GLY A 23 -0.89 11.53 -21.23
C GLY A 23 -0.98 11.44 -19.71
N GLN A 24 0.07 10.88 -19.10
CA GLN A 24 0.50 11.28 -17.76
C GLN A 24 1.02 12.71 -17.83
N VAL A 25 0.47 13.61 -17.02
CA VAL A 25 0.99 14.97 -16.92
C VAL A 25 2.23 14.95 -16.03
N GLY A 26 3.41 14.90 -16.65
CA GLY A 26 4.69 15.01 -15.97
C GLY A 26 4.86 16.34 -15.21
N VAL A 27 5.80 16.34 -14.27
CA VAL A 27 6.18 17.49 -13.42
C VAL A 27 6.42 18.77 -14.24
N ASP A 28 6.95 18.64 -15.46
CA ASP A 28 7.18 19.76 -16.38
C ASP A 28 5.88 20.45 -16.83
N GLY A 29 4.78 19.70 -16.99
CA GLY A 29 3.46 20.26 -17.29
C GLY A 29 2.85 21.04 -16.11
N LEU A 30 3.20 20.68 -14.87
CA LEU A 30 2.81 21.43 -13.68
C LEU A 30 3.62 22.71 -13.52
N ILE A 31 4.93 22.66 -13.80
CA ILE A 31 5.82 23.82 -13.79
C ILE A 31 5.41 24.83 -14.87
N ALA A 32 5.09 24.38 -16.08
CA ALA A 32 4.62 25.25 -17.17
C ALA A 32 3.31 25.97 -16.82
N ARG A 33 2.34 25.26 -16.22
CA ARG A 33 1.08 25.86 -15.76
C ARG A 33 1.29 26.89 -14.64
N THR A 34 2.20 26.59 -13.70
CA THR A 34 2.54 27.51 -12.60
C THR A 34 3.24 28.78 -13.11
N ARG A 35 4.18 28.65 -14.07
CA ARG A 35 4.82 29.80 -14.70
C ARG A 35 3.82 30.66 -15.48
N LYS A 36 2.88 30.04 -16.21
CA LYS A 36 1.81 30.75 -16.93
C LYS A 36 0.86 31.48 -15.97
N ALA A 37 0.49 30.86 -14.86
CA ALA A 37 -0.33 31.49 -13.82
C ALA A 37 0.38 32.68 -13.14
N LEU A 38 1.67 32.55 -12.83
CA LEU A 38 2.47 33.64 -12.25
C LEU A 38 2.68 34.81 -13.22
N ALA A 39 2.88 34.52 -14.51
CA ALA A 39 2.98 35.55 -15.54
C ALA A 39 1.65 36.31 -15.72
N GLN A 40 0.52 35.60 -15.71
CA GLN A 40 -0.82 36.18 -15.76
C GLN A 40 -1.10 37.05 -14.52
N ALA A 41 -0.79 36.57 -13.31
CA ALA A 41 -0.97 37.32 -12.07
C ALA A 41 -0.10 38.60 -12.03
N ARG A 42 1.12 38.57 -12.57
CA ARG A 42 1.96 39.77 -12.71
C ARG A 42 1.37 40.79 -13.68
N LYS A 43 0.80 40.34 -14.80
CA LYS A 43 0.13 41.19 -15.80
C LYS A 43 -1.14 41.83 -15.23
N GLU A 44 -1.93 41.06 -14.48
CA GLU A 44 -3.14 41.56 -13.79
C GLU A 44 -2.79 42.58 -12.70
N LYS A 45 -1.72 42.34 -11.93
CA LYS A 45 -1.26 43.29 -10.91
C LYS A 45 -0.83 44.63 -11.53
N GLY A 46 -0.08 44.59 -12.63
CA GLY A 46 0.33 45.81 -13.35
C GLY A 46 -0.86 46.59 -13.91
N PHE A 47 -1.85 45.89 -14.48
CA PHE A 47 -3.09 46.49 -14.97
C PHE A 47 -3.89 47.17 -13.84
N LEU A 48 -4.07 46.51 -12.69
CA LEU A 48 -4.85 47.08 -11.59
C LEU A 48 -4.16 48.30 -10.94
N THR A 49 -2.83 48.35 -10.93
CA THR A 49 -2.09 49.54 -10.49
C THR A 49 -2.34 50.72 -11.44
N ASP A 50 -2.25 50.51 -12.76
CA ASP A 50 -2.55 51.56 -13.77
C ASP A 50 -4.00 52.06 -13.65
N VAL A 51 -4.96 51.15 -13.44
CA VAL A 51 -6.36 51.53 -13.20
C VAL A 51 -6.50 52.37 -11.92
N ARG A 52 -5.78 52.03 -10.85
CA ARG A 52 -5.81 52.80 -9.59
C ARG A 52 -5.27 54.21 -9.79
N ASP A 53 -4.10 54.34 -10.40
CA ASP A 53 -3.46 55.64 -10.66
C ASP A 53 -4.36 56.53 -11.55
N LYS A 54 -5.09 55.92 -12.49
CA LYS A 54 -6.08 56.63 -13.32
C LYS A 54 -7.35 57.02 -12.58
N ILE A 55 -7.79 56.25 -11.59
CA ILE A 55 -8.87 56.66 -10.68
C ILE A 55 -8.40 57.85 -9.84
N ASP A 56 -7.20 57.76 -9.26
CA ASP A 56 -6.66 58.79 -8.36
C ASP A 56 -6.34 60.11 -9.09
N SER A 57 -5.96 60.04 -10.37
CA SER A 57 -5.76 61.22 -11.24
C SER A 57 -7.05 61.75 -11.87
N GLY A 58 -8.21 61.13 -11.61
CA GLY A 58 -9.51 61.53 -12.17
C GLY A 58 -9.72 61.19 -13.65
N VAL A 59 -8.82 60.42 -14.25
CA VAL A 59 -8.97 59.90 -15.63
C VAL A 59 -10.08 58.85 -15.69
N TYR A 60 -10.17 58.01 -14.65
CA TYR A 60 -11.21 57.00 -14.46
C TYR A 60 -12.11 57.40 -13.28
N ALA A 61 -13.38 57.07 -13.38
CA ALA A 61 -14.35 57.18 -12.30
C ALA A 61 -14.96 55.82 -12.02
N HIS A 62 -15.43 55.60 -10.79
CA HIS A 62 -16.25 54.45 -10.46
C HIS A 62 -17.69 54.89 -10.20
N GLU A 63 -18.65 54.17 -10.74
CA GLU A 63 -20.08 54.47 -10.57
C GLU A 63 -20.85 53.23 -10.09
N GLU A 64 -21.95 53.47 -9.40
CA GLU A 64 -22.93 52.44 -9.10
C GLU A 64 -23.39 51.75 -10.39
N ASN A 65 -23.46 50.42 -10.36
CA ASN A 65 -23.87 49.67 -11.54
C ASN A 65 -25.35 49.94 -11.82
N PRO A 66 -25.78 50.17 -13.09
CA PRO A 66 -27.18 50.46 -13.41
C PRO A 66 -28.16 49.38 -12.89
N PRO A 67 -29.38 49.78 -12.48
CA PRO A 67 -30.29 49.03 -11.60
C PRO A 67 -30.95 47.77 -12.20
N ARG A 68 -30.39 47.17 -13.26
CA ARG A 68 -31.01 46.05 -13.99
C ARG A 68 -30.42 44.66 -13.70
N LYS A 69 -29.82 44.38 -12.52
CA LYS A 69 -29.25 43.03 -12.23
C LYS A 69 -29.46 42.51 -10.79
N THR A 70 -29.44 41.18 -10.68
CA THR A 70 -30.09 40.31 -9.70
C THR A 70 -29.20 39.80 -8.54
N SER A 71 -27.99 40.33 -8.35
CA SER A 71 -27.00 39.78 -7.41
C SER A 71 -26.55 40.82 -6.37
N HIS A 72 -26.64 40.47 -5.08
CA HIS A 72 -26.29 41.32 -3.93
C HIS A 72 -24.84 41.83 -3.92
N VAL A 73 -23.93 41.25 -4.70
CA VAL A 73 -22.55 41.77 -4.80
C VAL A 73 -22.50 43.17 -5.37
N TRP A 74 -23.48 43.58 -6.18
CA TRP A 74 -23.50 44.92 -6.76
C TRP A 74 -23.82 46.03 -5.76
N ASP A 75 -24.32 45.69 -4.57
CA ASP A 75 -24.50 46.64 -3.46
C ASP A 75 -23.14 47.10 -2.89
N THR A 76 -22.05 46.38 -3.21
CA THR A 76 -20.70 46.60 -2.67
C THR A 76 -19.65 46.91 -3.75
N PHE A 77 -19.99 46.75 -5.03
CA PHE A 77 -19.03 46.89 -6.12
C PHE A 77 -19.51 47.89 -7.17
N HIS A 78 -18.65 48.87 -7.45
CA HIS A 78 -18.82 49.85 -8.51
C HIS A 78 -18.11 49.42 -9.79
N VAL A 79 -18.65 49.85 -10.93
CA VAL A 79 -18.03 49.65 -12.25
C VAL A 79 -17.05 50.80 -12.50
N VAL A 80 -15.84 50.48 -12.93
CA VAL A 80 -14.86 51.50 -13.32
C VAL A 80 -15.07 51.89 -14.77
N LYS A 81 -15.10 53.19 -15.06
CA LYS A 81 -15.24 53.76 -16.39
C LYS A 81 -14.19 54.82 -16.65
N ASP A 82 -13.84 54.98 -17.93
CA ASP A 82 -13.06 56.11 -18.39
C ASP A 82 -13.95 57.36 -18.48
N VAL A 83 -13.55 58.45 -17.80
CA VAL A 83 -14.36 59.68 -17.66
C VAL A 83 -14.59 60.36 -19.01
N ARG A 84 -13.61 60.28 -19.93
CA ARG A 84 -13.68 60.95 -21.22
C ARG A 84 -14.53 60.19 -22.22
N THR A 85 -14.44 58.87 -22.21
CA THR A 85 -15.10 58.00 -23.21
C THR A 85 -16.40 57.36 -22.70
N ASN A 86 -16.65 57.40 -21.39
CA ASN A 86 -17.74 56.71 -20.70
C ASN A 86 -17.75 55.18 -20.95
N LEU A 87 -16.62 54.62 -21.42
CA LEU A 87 -16.46 53.19 -21.66
C LEU A 87 -16.08 52.46 -20.37
N ARG A 88 -16.62 51.25 -20.20
CA ARG A 88 -16.29 50.38 -19.06
C ARG A 88 -14.86 49.89 -19.16
N VAL A 89 -14.11 50.09 -18.09
CA VAL A 89 -12.79 49.50 -17.89
C VAL A 89 -13.01 48.09 -17.33
N ALA A 90 -12.14 47.14 -17.69
CA ALA A 90 -12.22 45.76 -17.22
C ALA A 90 -11.80 45.62 -15.74
N ALA A 91 -12.37 46.43 -14.85
CA ALA A 91 -12.12 46.45 -13.43
C ALA A 91 -13.37 46.81 -12.61
N TYR A 92 -13.45 46.28 -11.39
CA TYR A 92 -14.49 46.58 -10.40
C TYR A 92 -13.85 47.17 -9.15
N TYR A 93 -14.54 48.14 -8.55
CA TYR A 93 -14.10 48.84 -7.34
C TYR A 93 -14.95 48.42 -6.15
N CYS A 94 -14.35 47.86 -5.10
CA CYS A 94 -15.05 47.50 -3.87
C CYS A 94 -15.20 48.73 -2.97
N THR A 95 -16.44 49.08 -2.60
CA THR A 95 -16.72 50.25 -1.76
C THR A 95 -16.36 50.07 -0.29
N LEU A 96 -16.24 48.82 0.20
CA LEU A 96 -15.89 48.54 1.61
C LEU A 96 -14.39 48.67 1.90
N CYS A 97 -13.53 48.08 1.05
CA CYS A 97 -12.08 48.07 1.28
C CYS A 97 -11.28 48.92 0.30
N ASN A 98 -11.94 49.59 -0.66
CA ASN A 98 -11.34 50.33 -1.78
C ASN A 98 -10.45 49.48 -2.70
N GLY A 99 -10.63 48.15 -2.69
CA GLY A 99 -9.88 47.21 -3.52
C GLY A 99 -10.37 47.17 -4.97
N LEU A 100 -9.45 46.96 -5.91
CA LEU A 100 -9.75 46.77 -7.34
C LEU A 100 -9.66 45.29 -7.74
N LEU A 101 -10.64 44.82 -8.52
CA LEU A 101 -10.69 43.46 -9.06
C LEU A 101 -10.71 43.49 -10.59
N CYS A 102 -9.97 42.60 -11.25
CA CYS A 102 -9.97 42.49 -12.70
C CYS A 102 -11.25 41.82 -13.20
N ALA A 103 -11.88 42.39 -14.24
CA ALA A 103 -13.04 41.81 -14.90
C ALA A 103 -12.61 40.80 -15.97
N SER A 104 -12.47 39.54 -15.59
CA SER A 104 -12.24 38.45 -16.54
C SER A 104 -13.56 38.02 -17.19
N GLY A 105 -14.01 38.74 -18.22
CA GLY A 105 -15.17 38.39 -19.06
C GLY A 105 -16.57 38.64 -18.46
N ASP A 106 -17.61 38.33 -19.25
CA ASP A 106 -19.03 38.56 -18.96
C ASP A 106 -19.57 37.59 -17.89
N GLY A 107 -19.10 37.71 -16.64
CA GLY A 107 -19.56 36.87 -15.54
C GLY A 107 -18.66 36.86 -14.29
N CYS A 108 -18.32 38.03 -13.74
CA CYS A 108 -17.36 38.14 -12.63
C CYS A 108 -17.95 38.11 -11.20
N THR A 109 -19.21 37.73 -11.02
CA THR A 109 -19.86 37.65 -9.69
C THR A 109 -19.11 36.72 -8.74
N THR A 110 -18.57 35.60 -9.21
CA THR A 110 -17.80 34.65 -8.39
C THR A 110 -16.52 35.25 -7.80
N THR A 111 -15.82 36.11 -8.54
CA THR A 111 -14.60 36.78 -8.06
C THR A 111 -14.91 37.81 -7.00
N MET A 112 -16.00 38.57 -7.18
CA MET A 112 -16.52 39.52 -6.19
C MET A 112 -16.98 38.81 -4.90
N VAL A 113 -17.74 37.71 -5.01
CA VAL A 113 -18.14 36.90 -3.85
C VAL A 113 -16.92 36.35 -3.11
N ARG A 114 -15.90 35.87 -3.83
CA ARG A 114 -14.67 35.35 -3.23
C ARG A 114 -13.94 36.44 -2.44
N HIS A 115 -13.86 37.65 -3.00
CA HIS A 115 -13.27 38.80 -2.32
C HIS A 115 -14.00 39.14 -1.02
N LEU A 116 -15.33 39.17 -1.03
CA LEU A 116 -16.13 39.40 0.19
C LEU A 116 -15.89 38.32 1.23
N ARG A 117 -15.82 37.04 0.83
CA ARG A 117 -15.56 35.91 1.73
C ARG A 117 -14.13 35.87 2.27
N SER A 118 -13.14 36.43 1.57
CA SER A 118 -11.74 36.44 2.01
C SER A 118 -11.42 37.49 3.08
N GLY A 119 -12.42 38.04 3.77
CA GLY A 119 -12.22 39.01 4.85
C GLY A 119 -12.15 40.46 4.38
N CYS A 120 -12.97 40.85 3.40
CA CYS A 120 -13.17 42.27 3.07
C CYS A 120 -13.85 42.98 4.25
N GLN A 121 -13.05 43.50 5.18
CA GLN A 121 -13.52 44.33 6.29
C GLN A 121 -13.37 45.82 5.95
N GLU A 122 -14.28 46.64 6.47
CA GLU A 122 -14.19 48.11 6.41
C GLU A 122 -12.81 48.54 6.92
N ARG A 123 -11.92 48.91 6.00
CA ARG A 123 -10.65 49.52 6.39
C ARG A 123 -10.99 50.91 6.90
N ASN A 124 -11.01 51.04 8.22
CA ASN A 124 -11.19 52.30 8.92
C ASN A 124 -10.29 53.38 8.28
N LYS A 125 -10.91 54.40 7.68
CA LYS A 125 -10.25 55.39 6.80
C LYS A 125 -9.27 56.32 7.53
N ASP A 126 -9.15 56.20 8.85
CA ASP A 126 -8.37 57.13 9.68
C ASP A 126 -6.96 56.67 10.09
N SER A 127 -6.54 55.45 9.75
CA SER A 127 -5.15 55.06 9.98
C SER A 127 -4.33 55.28 8.71
N ALA A 128 -3.65 56.42 8.61
CA ALA A 128 -2.50 56.56 7.73
C ALA A 128 -1.61 55.29 7.86
N PRO A 129 -1.11 54.71 6.76
CA PRO A 129 -0.31 53.49 6.81
C PRO A 129 0.85 53.73 7.78
N ARG A 130 0.83 53.02 8.92
CA ARG A 130 1.90 53.13 9.91
C ARG A 130 3.21 52.79 9.18
N PRO A 131 4.22 53.68 9.23
CA PRO A 131 5.46 53.45 8.51
C PRO A 131 6.07 52.13 8.98
N ALA A 132 6.49 51.30 8.03
CA ALA A 132 7.14 50.04 8.35
C ALA A 132 8.34 50.30 9.27
N PRO A 133 8.64 49.39 10.23
CA PRO A 133 9.80 49.54 11.11
C PRO A 133 11.06 49.77 10.28
N ASN A 134 11.79 50.85 10.58
CA ASN A 134 13.03 51.17 9.87
C ASN A 134 14.14 50.12 10.16
N ALA A 135 15.23 50.17 9.39
CA ALA A 135 16.32 49.20 9.50
C ALA A 135 16.93 49.14 10.91
N ASP A 136 16.96 50.25 11.63
CA ASP A 136 17.51 50.34 12.98
C ASP A 136 16.64 49.64 14.02
N VAL A 137 15.31 49.76 13.93
CA VAL A 137 14.37 49.02 14.77
C VAL A 137 14.53 47.51 14.53
N LYS A 138 14.60 47.09 13.27
CA LYS A 138 14.83 45.68 12.90
C LYS A 138 16.18 45.17 13.40
N ARG A 139 17.24 45.98 13.32
CA ARG A 139 18.58 45.65 13.84
C ARG A 139 18.56 45.46 15.36
N ARG A 140 17.84 46.30 16.10
CA ARG A 140 17.69 46.18 17.56
C ARG A 140 16.92 44.92 17.95
N ALA A 141 15.80 44.63 17.30
CA ALA A 141 15.04 43.40 17.52
C ALA A 141 15.91 42.15 17.25
N LYS A 142 16.66 42.16 16.15
CA LYS A 142 17.62 41.07 15.84
C LYS A 142 18.67 40.91 16.93
N LYS A 143 19.25 42.00 17.43
CA LYS A 143 20.26 41.95 18.50
C LYS A 143 19.67 41.38 19.79
N ALA A 144 18.45 41.79 20.16
CA ALA A 144 17.75 41.27 21.33
C ALA A 144 17.47 39.76 21.21
N ALA A 145 17.02 39.30 20.05
CA ALA A 145 16.84 37.87 19.77
C ALA A 145 18.15 37.07 19.89
N VAL A 146 19.26 37.61 19.38
CA VAL A 146 20.59 36.97 19.51
C VAL A 146 21.00 36.85 20.97
N VAL A 147 20.79 37.89 21.78
CA VAL A 147 21.09 37.87 23.22
C VAL A 147 20.21 36.85 23.94
N ALA A 148 18.92 36.80 23.64
CA ALA A 148 18.00 35.81 24.22
C ALA A 148 18.44 34.35 23.93
N CYS A 149 18.92 34.08 22.71
CA CYS A 149 19.48 32.77 22.36
C CYS A 149 20.82 32.50 23.07
N ALA A 150 21.73 33.48 23.11
CA ALA A 150 23.10 33.29 23.60
C ALA A 150 23.19 33.23 25.13
N GLU A 151 22.46 34.10 25.82
CA GLU A 151 22.47 34.21 27.29
C GLU A 151 21.36 33.36 27.92
N GLY A 152 20.16 33.38 27.33
CA GLY A 152 19.02 32.59 27.80
C GLY A 152 19.03 31.13 27.35
N MET A 153 20.02 30.74 26.53
CA MET A 153 20.14 29.39 25.95
C MET A 153 18.88 28.93 25.20
N LEU A 154 18.09 29.89 24.70
CA LEU A 154 16.90 29.61 23.91
C LEU A 154 17.29 29.05 22.54
N SER A 155 16.50 28.10 22.03
CA SER A 155 16.66 27.64 20.66
C SER A 155 16.23 28.74 19.67
N PHE A 156 16.83 28.75 18.49
CA PHE A 156 16.43 29.67 17.42
C PHE A 156 14.95 29.49 17.05
N ASP A 157 14.46 28.26 17.11
CA ASP A 157 13.06 27.94 16.82
C ASP A 157 12.12 28.48 17.90
N ALA A 158 12.51 28.44 19.19
CA ALA A 158 11.69 29.00 20.26
C ALA A 158 11.49 30.52 20.08
N VAL A 159 12.55 31.24 19.70
CA VAL A 159 12.49 32.69 19.47
C VAL A 159 11.67 33.05 18.22
N CYS A 160 11.67 32.18 17.21
CA CYS A 160 10.93 32.37 15.97
C CYS A 160 9.52 31.73 15.99
N SER A 161 9.09 31.17 17.13
CA SER A 161 7.80 30.50 17.23
C SER A 161 6.63 31.48 17.19
N ASP A 162 5.47 31.02 16.71
CA ASP A 162 4.24 31.81 16.72
C ASP A 162 3.86 32.20 18.16
N SER A 163 3.99 31.30 19.13
CA SER A 163 3.72 31.59 20.55
C SER A 163 4.60 32.70 21.12
N MET A 164 5.90 32.72 20.80
CA MET A 164 6.79 33.82 21.21
C MET A 164 6.43 35.13 20.49
N THR A 165 5.98 35.03 19.24
CA THR A 165 5.51 36.19 18.47
C THR A 165 4.24 36.78 19.08
N ASP A 166 3.27 35.95 19.45
CA ASP A 166 2.03 36.36 20.10
C ASP A 166 2.31 36.99 21.47
N PHE A 167 3.21 36.38 22.25
CA PHE A 167 3.66 36.95 23.52
C PHE A 167 4.34 38.31 23.32
N ALA A 168 5.24 38.44 22.35
CA ALA A 168 5.89 39.71 22.03
C ALA A 168 4.89 40.76 21.53
N GLN A 169 3.89 40.34 20.75
CA GLN A 169 2.82 41.22 20.27
C GLN A 169 1.95 41.72 21.44
N ALA A 170 1.59 40.84 22.38
CA ALA A 170 0.87 41.24 23.59
C ALA A 170 1.64 42.29 24.40
N MET A 171 2.97 42.13 24.52
CA MET A 171 3.83 43.14 25.16
C MET A 171 3.86 44.46 24.39
N VAL A 172 3.91 44.42 23.06
CA VAL A 172 3.84 45.61 22.21
C VAL A 172 2.49 46.31 22.37
N ASP A 173 1.39 45.57 22.42
CA ASP A 173 0.04 46.13 22.56
C ASP A 173 -0.14 46.80 23.93
N ILE A 174 0.35 46.17 25.01
CA ILE A 174 0.41 46.76 26.35
C ILE A 174 1.24 48.05 26.31
N GLY A 175 2.44 48.02 25.72
CA GLY A 175 3.27 49.22 25.58
C GLY A 175 2.63 50.31 24.72
N SER A 176 1.85 49.94 23.71
CA SER A 176 1.14 50.90 22.86
C SER A 176 0.01 51.62 23.61
N LYS A 177 -0.62 50.94 24.57
CA LYS A 177 -1.72 51.46 25.38
C LYS A 177 -1.24 52.24 26.60
N TYR A 178 -0.19 51.78 27.26
CA TYR A 178 0.27 52.31 28.55
C TYR A 178 1.62 53.06 28.47
N GLY A 179 2.23 53.13 27.29
CA GLY A 179 3.53 53.78 27.08
C GLY A 179 4.71 52.89 27.50
N SER A 180 5.81 53.52 27.92
CA SER A 180 7.02 52.80 28.33
C SER A 180 6.80 52.13 29.71
N VAL A 181 6.50 50.84 29.70
CA VAL A 181 6.34 50.01 30.91
C VAL A 181 7.61 49.17 31.13
N ASP A 182 8.04 49.00 32.38
CA ASP A 182 9.13 48.06 32.71
C ASP A 182 8.64 46.62 32.49
N ALA A 183 9.25 45.92 31.51
CA ALA A 183 8.87 44.55 31.17
C ALA A 183 8.96 43.59 32.37
N ARG A 184 9.81 43.86 33.36
CA ARG A 184 9.92 43.02 34.58
C ARG A 184 8.67 43.07 35.47
N GLN A 185 7.83 44.10 35.31
CA GLN A 185 6.55 44.20 36.00
C GLN A 185 5.44 43.45 35.26
N LEU A 186 5.64 43.14 33.98
CA LEU A 186 4.67 42.47 33.12
C LEU A 186 4.90 40.96 33.04
N VAL A 187 6.16 40.52 33.03
CA VAL A 187 6.50 39.09 32.95
C VAL A 187 6.27 38.44 34.33
N PRO A 188 5.39 37.43 34.44
CA PRO A 188 5.16 36.74 35.70
C PRO A 188 6.40 35.96 36.15
N SER A 189 6.52 35.72 37.45
CA SER A 189 7.55 34.82 37.99
C SER A 189 7.35 33.38 37.49
N SER A 190 8.39 32.56 37.52
CA SER A 190 8.30 31.15 37.14
C SER A 190 7.26 30.38 37.97
N ILE A 191 7.12 30.72 39.26
CA ILE A 191 6.12 30.11 40.16
C ILE A 191 4.70 30.51 39.74
N ALA A 192 4.48 31.80 39.48
CA ALA A 192 3.18 32.29 39.03
C ALA A 192 2.79 31.68 37.68
N LEU A 193 3.75 31.59 36.75
CA LEU A 193 3.51 30.95 35.45
C LEU A 193 3.21 29.45 35.60
N SER A 194 3.98 28.73 36.42
CA SER A 194 3.73 27.31 36.67
C SER A 194 2.36 27.06 37.28
N THR A 195 1.93 27.93 38.20
CA THR A 195 0.60 27.85 38.83
C THR A 195 -0.48 28.10 37.78
N ALA A 196 -0.37 29.19 37.01
CA ALA A 196 -1.33 29.53 35.97
C ALA A 196 -1.43 28.46 34.87
N VAL A 197 -0.32 27.85 34.47
CA VAL A 197 -0.33 26.72 33.50
C VAL A 197 -1.06 25.51 34.06
N THR A 198 -0.91 25.23 35.36
CA THR A 198 -1.60 24.11 36.02
C THR A 198 -3.10 24.38 36.10
N GLU A 199 -3.48 25.58 36.55
CA GLU A 199 -4.89 25.99 36.64
C GLU A 199 -5.58 25.97 35.27
N GLU A 200 -4.91 26.48 34.23
CA GLU A 200 -5.46 26.45 32.87
C GLU A 200 -5.57 25.02 32.33
N ALA A 201 -4.58 24.16 32.59
CA ALA A 201 -4.65 22.75 32.21
C ALA A 201 -5.81 22.03 32.90
N ASP A 202 -6.03 22.28 34.19
CA ASP A 202 -7.13 21.68 34.96
C ASP A 202 -8.49 22.18 34.47
N HIS A 203 -8.60 23.47 34.14
CA HIS A 203 -9.79 24.04 33.53
C HIS A 203 -10.11 23.36 32.18
N LEU A 204 -9.12 23.26 31.29
CA LEU A 204 -9.29 22.61 29.98
C LEU A 204 -9.63 21.13 30.11
N ARG A 205 -9.03 20.41 31.07
CA ARG A 205 -9.40 19.01 31.37
C ARG A 205 -10.83 18.89 31.85
N ALA A 206 -11.27 19.77 32.76
CA ALA A 206 -12.64 19.74 33.27
C ALA A 206 -13.68 19.94 32.15
N GLU A 207 -13.36 20.73 31.12
CA GLU A 207 -14.20 20.90 29.93
C GLU A 207 -14.14 19.68 28.99
N LEU A 208 -12.95 19.10 28.78
CA LEU A 208 -12.73 18.06 27.78
C LEU A 208 -13.13 16.66 28.25
N VAL A 209 -12.90 16.32 29.52
CA VAL A 209 -13.14 14.97 30.07
C VAL A 209 -14.59 14.48 29.87
N PRO A 210 -15.65 15.29 30.09
CA PRO A 210 -17.02 14.86 29.83
C PRO A 210 -17.24 14.40 28.38
N THR A 211 -16.67 15.11 27.41
CA THR A 211 -16.73 14.77 25.99
C THR A 211 -16.00 13.47 25.70
N ILE A 212 -14.81 13.28 26.28
CA ILE A 212 -14.05 12.03 26.15
C ILE A 212 -14.84 10.85 26.73
N LYS A 213 -15.42 11.00 27.93
CA LYS A 213 -16.23 9.95 28.56
C LYS A 213 -17.45 9.57 27.74
N ALA A 214 -18.13 10.55 27.14
CA ALA A 214 -19.23 10.28 26.21
C ALA A 214 -18.76 9.50 24.97
N ALA A 215 -17.58 9.84 24.43
CA ALA A 215 -16.99 9.09 23.32
C ALA A 215 -16.57 7.68 23.71
N MET A 216 -16.06 7.48 24.94
CA MET A 216 -15.76 6.14 25.50
C MET A 216 -17.03 5.30 25.58
N ALA A 217 -18.08 5.83 26.22
CA ALA A 217 -19.36 5.13 26.41
C ALA A 217 -20.06 4.76 25.09
N SER A 218 -19.85 5.54 24.02
CA SER A 218 -20.40 5.24 22.68
C SER A 218 -19.52 4.30 21.84
N GLY A 219 -18.37 3.88 22.35
CA GLY A 219 -17.40 3.06 21.61
C GLY A 219 -16.68 3.80 20.48
N ALA A 220 -16.73 5.14 20.48
CA ALA A 220 -16.13 6.02 19.48
C ALA A 220 -14.73 6.54 19.90
N CYS A 221 -14.11 5.88 20.88
CA CYS A 221 -12.85 6.30 21.50
C CYS A 221 -11.75 5.24 21.36
N ALA A 222 -10.56 5.70 20.98
CA ALA A 222 -9.32 4.92 20.99
C ALA A 222 -8.22 5.72 21.69
N ALA A 223 -7.19 5.05 22.19
CA ALA A 223 -6.04 5.70 22.78
C ALA A 223 -4.75 5.13 22.20
N THR A 224 -3.81 5.99 21.84
CA THR A 224 -2.43 5.57 21.56
C THR A 224 -1.60 5.69 22.84
N VAL A 225 -0.78 4.67 23.09
CA VAL A 225 0.19 4.65 24.19
C VAL A 225 1.57 4.55 23.57
N ASP A 226 2.33 5.65 23.64
CA ASP A 226 3.72 5.70 23.15
C ASP A 226 4.69 5.65 24.33
N GLY A 227 5.55 4.65 24.33
CA GLY A 227 6.51 4.36 25.39
C GLY A 227 7.95 4.62 24.93
N TRP A 228 8.76 5.30 25.75
CA TRP A 228 10.18 5.49 25.46
C TRP A 228 11.04 5.54 26.71
N THR A 229 12.29 5.08 26.57
CA THR A 229 13.34 5.23 27.59
C THR A 229 14.20 6.43 27.27
N GLU A 230 14.23 7.42 28.16
CA GLU A 230 15.18 8.52 28.10
C GLU A 230 16.56 8.00 28.51
N THR A 231 17.50 8.05 27.57
CA THR A 231 18.76 7.30 27.67
C THR A 231 19.77 7.90 28.64
N ARG A 232 19.59 9.14 29.10
CA ARG A 232 20.54 9.80 30.01
C ARG A 232 20.20 9.54 31.47
N THR A 233 18.92 9.56 31.77
CA THR A 233 18.34 9.37 33.11
C THR A 233 17.95 7.93 33.34
N GLN A 234 17.88 7.11 32.28
CA GLN A 234 17.29 5.77 32.33
C GLN A 234 15.92 5.85 33.02
N ARG A 235 15.09 6.75 32.50
CA ARG A 235 13.71 6.88 32.93
C ARG A 235 12.82 6.53 31.78
N HIS A 236 11.78 5.78 32.10
CA HIS A 236 10.82 5.33 31.14
C HIS A 236 9.59 6.21 31.20
N TYR A 237 9.01 6.49 30.05
CA TYR A 237 7.83 7.35 29.97
C TYR A 237 6.80 6.67 29.09
N PHE A 238 5.54 6.79 29.47
CA PHE A 238 4.40 6.46 28.63
C PHE A 238 3.53 7.69 28.47
N SER A 239 3.31 8.09 27.22
CA SER A 239 2.35 9.12 26.87
C SER A 239 1.03 8.48 26.43
N PHE A 240 -0.07 9.10 26.84
CA PHE A 240 -1.43 8.68 26.48
C PHE A 240 -2.09 9.77 25.68
N THR A 241 -2.43 9.44 24.44
CA THR A 241 -3.16 10.34 23.54
C THR A 241 -4.48 9.69 23.17
N VAL A 242 -5.58 10.37 23.43
CA VAL A 242 -6.92 9.91 23.09
C VAL A 242 -7.32 10.40 21.71
N HIS A 243 -8.04 9.56 20.99
CA HIS A 243 -8.58 9.82 19.67
C HIS A 243 -10.07 9.49 19.69
N PHE A 244 -10.91 10.46 19.39
CA PHE A 244 -12.35 10.27 19.37
C PHE A 244 -13.01 11.02 18.23
N ILE A 245 -14.24 10.62 17.90
CA ILE A 245 -15.06 11.30 16.90
C ILE A 245 -16.04 12.21 17.66
N ASP A 246 -15.98 13.52 17.40
CA ASP A 246 -16.90 14.49 18.00
C ASP A 246 -18.31 14.42 17.35
N ASP A 247 -19.27 15.18 17.90
CA ASP A 247 -20.64 15.25 17.38
C ASP A 247 -20.71 15.79 15.94
N ASN A 248 -19.67 16.47 15.48
CA ASN A 248 -19.54 17.02 14.13
C ASN A 248 -18.81 16.06 13.17
N TRP A 249 -18.55 14.81 13.60
CA TRP A 249 -17.83 13.78 12.83
C TRP A 249 -16.37 14.12 12.52
N ASN A 250 -15.75 14.99 13.31
CA ASN A 250 -14.34 15.28 13.23
C ASN A 250 -13.55 14.30 14.11
N LEU A 251 -12.41 13.85 13.60
CA LEU A 251 -11.45 13.12 14.42
C LEU A 251 -10.69 14.13 15.27
N THR A 252 -10.92 14.07 16.58
CA THR A 252 -10.21 14.87 17.58
C THR A 252 -9.10 14.02 18.18
N THR A 253 -7.97 14.66 18.47
CA THR A 253 -6.79 13.99 19.05
C THR A 253 -6.27 14.86 20.17
N GLU A 254 -6.34 14.34 21.38
CA GLU A 254 -6.00 15.09 22.58
C GLU A 254 -4.95 14.33 23.40
N TYR A 255 -3.89 15.05 23.75
CA TYR A 255 -2.87 14.52 24.64
C TYR A 255 -3.38 14.66 26.08
N LEU A 256 -3.45 13.54 26.81
CA LEU A 256 -4.04 13.54 28.14
C LEU A 256 -2.98 13.66 29.23
N LEU A 257 -2.00 12.76 29.22
CA LEU A 257 -1.00 12.66 30.27
C LEU A 257 0.24 11.91 29.79
N THR A 258 1.37 12.18 30.44
CA THR A 258 2.58 11.35 30.37
C THR A 258 2.96 10.92 31.78
N ILE A 259 3.20 9.63 31.94
CA ILE A 259 3.61 8.99 33.20
C ILE A 259 5.08 8.63 33.08
N GLY A 260 5.87 8.97 34.10
CA GLY A 260 7.25 8.51 34.24
C GLY A 260 7.34 7.30 35.18
N PHE A 261 8.23 6.36 34.83
CA PHE A 261 8.57 5.18 35.60
C PHE A 261 10.09 5.17 35.84
N ASP A 262 10.50 4.81 37.05
CA ASP A 262 11.90 4.50 37.36
C ASP A 262 12.20 3.04 36.93
N ASP A 263 13.45 2.77 36.53
CA ASP A 263 13.88 1.53 35.83
C ASP A 263 13.43 0.21 36.50
N ASP A 264 13.38 0.16 37.84
CA ASP A 264 13.12 -1.07 38.59
C ASP A 264 11.62 -1.43 38.69
N GLU A 265 10.73 -0.57 38.18
CA GLU A 265 9.29 -0.68 38.43
C GLU A 265 8.45 -1.02 37.17
N GLU A 266 9.06 -1.32 36.02
CA GLU A 266 8.34 -1.49 34.75
C GLU A 266 7.59 -2.83 34.56
N SER A 267 7.16 -3.52 35.61
CA SER A 267 6.32 -4.71 35.42
C SER A 267 4.99 -4.34 34.75
N GLY A 268 4.42 -5.25 33.94
CA GLY A 268 3.12 -5.00 33.30
C GLY A 268 2.00 -4.71 34.31
N GLU A 269 2.04 -5.37 35.47
CA GLU A 269 1.14 -5.12 36.60
C GLU A 269 1.29 -3.70 37.15
N ASN A 270 2.53 -3.22 37.32
CA ASN A 270 2.77 -1.87 37.79
C ASN A 270 2.33 -0.81 36.78
N ILE A 271 2.64 -1.03 35.49
CA ILE A 271 2.20 -0.12 34.41
C ILE A 271 0.67 0.00 34.43
N LEU A 272 -0.07 -1.11 34.53
CA LEU A 272 -1.53 -1.07 34.59
C LEU A 272 -2.04 -0.35 35.84
N ARG A 273 -1.43 -0.62 37.00
CA ARG A 273 -1.79 0.04 38.26
C ARG A 273 -1.61 1.55 38.17
N VAL A 274 -0.41 2.01 37.82
CA VAL A 274 -0.08 3.44 37.75
C VAL A 274 -0.91 4.14 36.68
N LEU A 275 -1.19 3.47 35.55
CA LEU A 275 -2.10 3.97 34.53
C LEU A 275 -3.49 4.22 35.12
N ARG A 276 -4.11 3.22 35.75
CA ARG A 276 -5.46 3.37 36.35
C ARG A 276 -5.49 4.46 37.41
N GLU A 277 -4.53 4.47 38.33
CA GLU A 277 -4.42 5.47 39.38
C GLU A 277 -4.25 6.88 38.80
N SER A 278 -3.42 7.05 37.77
CA SER A 278 -3.19 8.35 37.13
C SER A 278 -4.43 8.85 36.39
N PHE A 279 -5.13 7.99 35.64
CA PHE A 279 -6.35 8.36 34.93
C PHE A 279 -7.48 8.73 35.90
N GLU A 280 -7.60 8.01 37.01
CA GLU A 280 -8.63 8.29 38.01
C GLU A 280 -8.30 9.57 38.81
N ALA A 281 -7.05 9.74 39.25
CA ALA A 281 -6.64 10.91 40.04
C ALA A 281 -6.61 12.20 39.23
N GLU A 282 -6.08 12.18 38.00
CA GLU A 282 -5.86 13.39 37.20
C GLU A 282 -7.07 13.75 36.33
N LEU A 283 -7.87 12.76 35.91
CA LEU A 283 -8.95 12.96 34.93
C LEU A 283 -10.31 12.43 35.40
N GLY A 284 -10.36 11.77 36.56
CA GLY A 284 -11.59 11.10 37.02
C GLY A 284 -12.07 9.99 36.09
N ILE A 285 -11.22 9.46 35.21
CA ILE A 285 -11.54 8.39 34.27
C ILE A 285 -11.33 7.06 34.98
N THR A 286 -12.40 6.31 35.18
CA THR A 286 -12.40 5.08 35.98
C THR A 286 -11.88 3.88 35.19
N GLY A 287 -11.58 2.78 35.89
CA GLY A 287 -11.24 1.51 35.23
C GLY A 287 -12.32 1.03 34.25
N ALA A 288 -13.61 1.25 34.57
CA ALA A 288 -14.72 0.88 33.71
C ALA A 288 -14.77 1.73 32.42
N ASP A 289 -14.44 3.03 32.52
CA ASP A 289 -14.34 3.89 31.34
C ASP A 289 -13.21 3.41 30.41
N LEU A 290 -12.08 2.99 30.97
CA LEU A 290 -10.92 2.48 30.21
C LEU A 290 -11.21 1.15 29.51
N GLU A 291 -12.10 0.31 30.03
CA GLU A 291 -12.52 -0.93 29.37
C GLU A 291 -13.23 -0.66 28.03
N GLU A 292 -13.81 0.54 27.88
CA GLU A 292 -14.42 0.96 26.62
C GLU A 292 -13.45 1.56 25.60
N VAL A 293 -12.19 1.74 25.98
CA VAL A 293 -11.16 2.30 25.09
C VAL A 293 -10.51 1.19 24.26
N THR A 294 -10.32 1.47 22.97
CA THR A 294 -9.41 0.65 22.14
C THR A 294 -8.00 1.22 22.18
N PHE A 295 -7.07 0.51 22.78
CA PHE A 295 -5.67 0.91 22.89
C PHE A 295 -4.88 0.55 21.63
N VAL A 296 -3.94 1.41 21.26
CA VAL A 296 -2.95 1.17 20.21
C VAL A 296 -1.57 1.34 20.82
N THR A 297 -0.81 0.26 20.92
CA THR A 297 0.51 0.26 21.58
C THR A 297 1.56 -0.36 20.69
N ASP A 298 2.84 -0.11 20.99
CA ASP A 298 3.91 -0.92 20.45
C ASP A 298 3.93 -2.36 21.03
N ASN A 299 4.96 -3.13 20.70
CA ASN A 299 5.12 -4.51 21.20
C ASN A 299 6.01 -4.62 22.44
N GLY A 300 6.14 -3.54 23.22
CA GLY A 300 6.85 -3.59 24.49
C GLY A 300 6.23 -4.65 25.39
N ALA A 301 7.01 -5.67 25.79
CA ALA A 301 6.47 -6.86 26.47
C ALA A 301 5.67 -6.49 27.74
N ASN A 302 6.17 -5.53 28.51
CA ASN A 302 5.53 -5.08 29.74
C ASN A 302 4.23 -4.31 29.46
N LEU A 303 4.20 -3.46 28.43
CA LEU A 303 3.01 -2.72 28.04
C LEU A 303 1.92 -3.64 27.44
N VAL A 304 2.34 -4.64 26.66
CA VAL A 304 1.43 -5.69 26.15
C VAL A 304 0.81 -6.46 27.32
N LYS A 305 1.63 -6.85 28.30
CA LYS A 305 1.16 -7.54 29.51
C LYS A 305 0.22 -6.66 30.35
N ALA A 306 0.54 -5.38 30.50
CA ALA A 306 -0.28 -4.41 31.24
C ALA A 306 -1.69 -4.27 30.64
N LEU A 307 -1.81 -4.35 29.32
CA LEU A 307 -3.05 -4.10 28.58
C LEU A 307 -3.68 -5.37 27.99
N GLU A 308 -3.27 -6.55 28.46
CA GLU A 308 -3.74 -7.83 27.94
C GLU A 308 -5.26 -8.02 28.14
N GLY A 309 -5.81 -7.47 29.22
CA GLY A 309 -7.26 -7.49 29.50
C GLY A 309 -8.09 -6.46 28.72
N PHE A 310 -7.46 -5.60 27.91
CA PHE A 310 -8.15 -4.52 27.19
C PHE A 310 -8.25 -4.79 25.68
N ARG A 311 -9.15 -4.06 25.01
CA ARG A 311 -9.18 -4.02 23.54
C ARG A 311 -7.90 -3.34 23.05
N ARG A 312 -6.93 -4.13 22.59
CA ARG A 312 -5.62 -3.63 22.17
C ARG A 312 -5.31 -3.97 20.72
N HIS A 313 -4.83 -2.99 20.00
CA HIS A 313 -4.25 -3.09 18.67
C HIS A 313 -2.77 -2.79 18.70
N TYR A 314 -2.09 -3.41 17.74
CA TYR A 314 -0.67 -3.23 17.56
C TYR A 314 -0.39 -1.99 16.70
N CYS A 315 0.58 -1.18 17.11
CA CYS A 315 1.05 -0.01 16.38
C CYS A 315 1.68 -0.41 15.04
N ILE A 316 1.00 -0.11 13.93
CA ILE A 316 1.49 -0.47 12.60
C ILE A 316 2.85 0.15 12.28
N CYS A 317 3.16 1.36 12.77
CA CYS A 317 4.46 2.00 12.57
C CYS A 317 5.59 1.20 13.22
N HIS A 318 5.40 0.75 14.45
CA HIS A 318 6.35 -0.13 15.13
C HIS A 318 6.48 -1.45 14.36
N GLY A 319 5.38 -1.93 13.79
CA GLY A 319 5.29 -3.17 13.02
C GLY A 319 6.05 -3.15 11.72
N LEU A 320 5.84 -2.08 10.95
CA LEU A 320 6.60 -1.75 9.76
C LEU A 320 8.08 -1.64 10.09
N ASN A 321 8.43 -1.02 11.21
CA ASN A 321 9.81 -0.99 11.67
C ASN A 321 10.33 -2.37 12.07
N ILE A 322 9.57 -3.21 12.78
CA ILE A 322 10.00 -4.57 13.06
C ILE A 322 10.13 -5.35 11.75
N ALA A 323 9.25 -5.17 10.78
CA ALA A 323 9.33 -5.84 9.48
C ALA A 323 10.54 -5.35 8.67
N ALA A 324 10.79 -4.04 8.64
CA ALA A 324 11.94 -3.43 7.99
C ALA A 324 13.23 -3.83 8.70
N ARG A 325 13.29 -3.70 10.04
CA ARG A 325 14.40 -4.19 10.87
C ARG A 325 14.57 -5.66 10.65
N THR A 326 13.57 -6.53 10.79
CA THR A 326 13.71 -7.99 10.62
C THR A 326 14.09 -8.35 9.19
N GLY A 327 13.59 -7.64 8.18
CA GLY A 327 14.00 -7.80 6.78
C GLY A 327 15.46 -7.39 6.56
N MET A 328 15.91 -6.33 7.23
CA MET A 328 17.30 -5.85 7.22
C MET A 328 18.22 -6.53 8.27
N SER A 329 17.64 -7.20 9.26
CA SER A 329 18.24 -7.82 10.47
C SER A 329 18.01 -9.32 10.46
N ILE A 330 17.63 -9.90 9.32
CA ILE A 330 17.98 -11.28 9.00
C ILE A 330 19.42 -11.41 9.49
N LYS A 331 19.65 -12.30 10.49
CA LYS A 331 20.94 -12.41 11.20
C LYS A 331 22.01 -12.14 10.16
N TYR A 332 22.88 -11.16 10.40
CA TYR A 332 23.85 -10.70 9.41
C TYR A 332 24.47 -11.88 8.64
N ARG A 333 24.80 -12.97 9.37
CA ARG A 333 25.22 -14.29 8.86
C ARG A 333 24.23 -15.10 8.00
N SER A 334 22.92 -15.08 8.22
CA SER A 334 21.92 -15.78 7.40
C SER A 334 21.45 -14.99 6.17
N LEU A 335 21.49 -13.64 6.22
CA LEU A 335 21.32 -12.82 5.01
C LEU A 335 22.58 -12.96 4.18
N ILE A 336 23.75 -12.88 4.82
CA ILE A 336 25.03 -13.24 4.23
C ILE A 336 24.96 -14.65 3.67
N ARG A 337 24.48 -15.69 4.36
CA ARG A 337 24.41 -17.04 3.76
C ARG A 337 23.52 -17.09 2.51
N LYS A 338 22.31 -16.52 2.55
CA LYS A 338 21.39 -16.50 1.40
C LYS A 338 21.81 -15.55 0.27
N CYS A 339 22.53 -14.45 0.57
CA CYS A 339 23.11 -13.54 -0.41
C CYS A 339 24.51 -13.98 -0.85
N LEU A 340 25.25 -14.78 -0.07
CA LEU A 340 26.53 -15.40 -0.44
C LEU A 340 26.28 -16.53 -1.43
N ASP A 341 25.19 -17.27 -1.24
CA ASP A 341 24.73 -18.29 -2.18
C ASP A 341 24.22 -17.68 -3.50
N SER A 342 23.96 -16.37 -3.56
CA SER A 342 23.43 -15.67 -4.75
C SER A 342 24.34 -14.57 -5.33
N SER A 343 25.21 -13.93 -4.54
CA SER A 343 26.14 -12.87 -4.96
C SER A 343 27.21 -12.56 -3.88
N PRO A 344 28.42 -13.16 -3.95
CA PRO A 344 29.52 -12.97 -2.99
C PRO A 344 29.99 -11.51 -2.80
N ARG A 345 29.68 -10.62 -3.75
CA ARG A 345 30.22 -9.26 -3.83
C ARG A 345 29.40 -8.23 -3.03
N ALA A 346 28.09 -8.45 -2.89
CA ALA A 346 27.24 -7.63 -2.02
C ALA A 346 27.57 -7.82 -0.53
N ALA A 347 28.02 -9.03 -0.16
CA ALA A 347 28.43 -9.36 1.21
C ALA A 347 29.63 -8.52 1.70
N GLN A 348 30.61 -8.24 0.84
CA GLN A 348 31.77 -7.41 1.17
C GLN A 348 31.40 -5.95 1.45
N ILE A 349 30.49 -5.36 0.66
CA ILE A 349 30.15 -3.94 0.76
C ILE A 349 29.49 -3.62 2.11
N VAL A 350 28.52 -4.43 2.52
CA VAL A 350 27.81 -4.21 3.79
C VAL A 350 28.75 -4.38 5.00
N GLU A 351 29.70 -5.32 4.93
CA GLU A 351 30.66 -5.54 6.00
C GLU A 351 31.62 -4.37 6.17
N VAL A 352 32.07 -3.81 5.05
CA VAL A 352 32.88 -2.60 5.03
C VAL A 352 32.10 -1.42 5.63
N CYS A 353 30.84 -1.20 5.23
CA CYS A 353 30.02 -0.11 5.78
C CYS A 353 29.82 -0.24 7.30
N ALA A 354 29.58 -1.46 7.81
CA ALA A 354 29.42 -1.70 9.24
C ALA A 354 30.72 -1.44 10.02
N LYS A 355 31.87 -1.92 9.50
CA LYS A 355 33.20 -1.67 10.08
C LYS A 355 33.55 -0.18 10.08
N VAL A 356 33.22 0.54 9.01
CA VAL A 356 33.41 1.99 8.89
C VAL A 356 32.58 2.74 9.93
N VAL A 357 31.29 2.41 10.11
CA VAL A 357 30.45 3.05 11.12
C VAL A 357 30.95 2.76 12.53
N LYS A 358 31.37 1.52 12.80
CA LYS A 358 31.96 1.15 14.08
C LYS A 358 33.24 1.94 14.35
N PHE A 359 34.16 2.00 13.39
CA PHE A 359 35.38 2.81 13.47
C PHE A 359 35.07 4.29 13.73
N ILE A 360 34.13 4.88 12.98
CA ILE A 360 33.70 6.26 13.16
C ILE A 360 33.16 6.47 14.59
N LYS A 361 32.34 5.55 15.11
CA LYS A 361 31.81 5.62 16.49
C LYS A 361 32.90 5.49 17.55
N ASP A 362 33.84 4.57 17.35
CA ASP A 362 34.89 4.21 18.32
C ASP A 362 36.05 5.22 18.36
N THR A 363 36.22 6.03 17.30
CA THR A 363 37.25 7.08 17.26
C THR A 363 36.98 8.11 18.36
N LYS A 364 37.77 8.16 19.45
CA LYS A 364 37.55 9.11 20.56
C LYS A 364 38.03 10.55 20.25
N GLY A 365 37.39 11.52 20.90
CA GLY A 365 37.34 12.96 20.58
C GLY A 365 38.64 13.80 20.63
N ARG A 366 39.84 13.22 20.56
CA ARG A 366 41.08 14.00 20.34
C ARG A 366 41.70 13.84 18.95
N GLN A 367 41.34 12.79 18.20
CA GLN A 367 41.78 12.57 16.80
C GLN A 367 40.67 12.80 15.76
N ALA A 368 39.44 13.09 16.20
CA ALA A 368 38.34 13.38 15.29
C ALA A 368 38.47 14.81 14.77
N ASN A 369 39.02 14.97 13.57
CA ASN A 369 38.99 16.23 12.82
C ASN A 369 37.54 16.71 12.61
N ALA A 370 37.35 18.02 12.35
CA ALA A 370 36.02 18.66 12.26
C ALA A 370 35.05 17.96 11.27
N ARG A 371 35.60 17.27 10.26
CA ARG A 371 34.88 16.45 9.28
C ARG A 371 34.31 15.17 9.89
N MET A 372 35.12 14.41 10.64
CA MET A 372 34.65 13.24 11.39
C MET A 372 33.56 13.59 12.41
N THR A 373 33.64 14.79 13.00
CA THR A 373 32.60 15.32 13.90
C THR A 373 31.29 15.62 13.15
N ARG A 374 31.35 16.06 11.88
CA ARG A 374 30.17 16.28 11.02
C ARG A 374 29.49 14.95 10.65
N VAL A 375 30.26 13.94 10.25
CA VAL A 375 29.78 12.56 10.00
C VAL A 375 29.16 11.95 11.25
N LYS A 376 29.81 12.10 12.42
CA LYS A 376 29.26 11.65 13.71
C LYS A 376 27.97 12.37 14.07
N ARG A 377 27.85 13.67 13.79
CA ARG A 377 26.63 14.43 14.07
C ARG A 377 25.46 13.94 13.21
N ALA A 378 25.68 13.74 11.91
CA ALA A 378 24.69 13.15 11.00
C ALA A 378 24.27 11.74 11.44
N LEU A 379 25.24 10.88 11.78
CA LEU A 379 24.97 9.54 12.32
C LEU A 379 24.25 9.58 13.68
N ARG A 380 24.47 10.58 14.53
CA ARG A 380 23.80 10.75 15.84
C ARG A 380 22.39 11.34 15.74
N GLN A 381 22.11 12.15 14.71
CA GLN A 381 20.78 12.69 14.43
C GLN A 381 19.79 11.63 13.91
N SER A 382 20.28 10.41 13.62
CA SER A 382 19.47 9.28 13.17
C SER A 382 18.63 8.57 14.25
N LYS A 383 18.52 9.13 15.46
CA LYS A 383 17.91 8.53 16.67
C LYS A 383 16.44 8.09 16.59
N HIS A 384 15.75 8.27 15.45
CA HIS A 384 14.49 7.56 15.25
C HIS A 384 14.79 6.06 15.08
N HIS A 385 14.50 5.33 16.16
CA HIS A 385 14.59 3.87 16.34
C HIS A 385 13.85 3.08 15.24
N LEU A 386 13.02 3.76 14.45
CA LEU A 386 12.22 3.20 13.36
C LEU A 386 12.94 3.10 12.00
N VAL A 387 14.09 3.79 11.80
CA VAL A 387 14.76 3.90 10.48
C VAL A 387 16.30 3.96 10.59
N SER A 388 16.86 3.52 11.71
CA SER A 388 18.28 3.74 12.05
C SER A 388 19.27 3.21 10.99
N HIS A 389 18.95 2.11 10.31
CA HIS A 389 19.81 1.49 9.30
C HIS A 389 19.80 2.25 7.97
N ILE A 390 18.64 2.68 7.49
CA ILE A 390 18.51 3.49 6.27
C ILE A 390 19.14 4.86 6.49
N LYS A 391 18.90 5.49 7.64
CA LYS A 391 19.53 6.77 7.98
C LYS A 391 21.05 6.66 8.17
N MET A 392 21.55 5.53 8.67
CA MET A 392 23.00 5.25 8.75
C MET A 392 23.62 5.17 7.36
N LEU A 393 23.01 4.41 6.44
CA LEU A 393 23.46 4.30 5.05
C LEU A 393 23.40 5.65 4.35
N GLN A 394 22.28 6.38 4.47
CA GLN A 394 22.14 7.74 3.94
C GLN A 394 23.21 8.68 4.49
N SER A 395 23.52 8.62 5.80
CA SER A 395 24.56 9.46 6.40
C SER A 395 25.96 9.13 5.88
N LEU A 396 26.27 7.85 5.65
CA LEU A 396 27.55 7.46 5.03
C LEU A 396 27.65 7.96 3.60
N VAL A 397 26.53 7.97 2.88
CA VAL A 397 26.42 8.45 1.51
C VAL A 397 26.60 9.97 1.43
N ASP A 398 25.82 10.71 2.20
CA ASP A 398 25.82 12.18 2.20
C ASP A 398 27.18 12.75 2.61
N HIS A 399 27.93 11.97 3.39
CA HIS A 399 29.26 12.34 3.85
C HIS A 399 30.38 11.45 3.30
N PHE A 400 30.13 10.71 2.21
CA PHE A 400 31.13 9.83 1.62
C PHE A 400 32.46 10.53 1.27
N PRO A 401 32.48 11.79 0.76
CA PRO A 401 33.72 12.52 0.54
C PRO A 401 34.53 12.76 1.82
N ASP A 402 33.85 13.01 2.94
CA ASP A 402 34.48 13.20 4.25
C ASP A 402 35.01 11.87 4.81
N VAL A 403 34.26 10.78 4.62
CA VAL A 403 34.64 9.41 5.01
C VAL A 403 35.82 8.88 4.18
N LYS A 404 35.88 9.19 2.88
CA LYS A 404 36.97 8.78 1.98
C LYS A 404 38.33 9.39 2.37
N GLN A 405 38.31 10.61 2.92
CA GLN A 405 39.51 11.35 3.29
C GLN A 405 40.03 11.01 4.69
N THR A 406 39.22 10.34 5.52
CA THR A 406 39.69 9.78 6.77
C THR A 406 40.46 8.51 6.48
N GLN A 407 41.79 8.56 6.62
CA GLN A 407 42.65 7.38 6.47
C GLN A 407 42.16 6.28 7.42
N LEU A 408 41.58 5.22 6.86
CA LEU A 408 41.46 3.95 7.57
C LEU A 408 42.89 3.47 7.80
N PRO A 409 43.28 3.07 9.03
CA PRO A 409 44.60 2.51 9.23
C PRO A 409 44.76 1.32 8.29
N GLY A 410 45.76 1.40 7.39
CA GLY A 410 46.20 0.26 6.61
C GLY A 410 46.58 -0.88 7.56
N ASN A 411 46.34 -2.11 7.12
CA ASN A 411 46.62 -3.35 7.85
C ASN A 411 47.80 -3.18 8.83
N VAL A 412 47.49 -3.28 10.12
CA VAL A 412 48.50 -3.54 11.15
C VAL A 412 49.00 -4.95 10.86
N GLU A 413 50.07 -5.06 10.08
CA GLU A 413 50.93 -6.22 10.12
C GLU A 413 51.47 -6.33 11.56
N ASN A 414 51.26 -7.53 12.12
CA ASN A 414 51.82 -8.07 13.34
C ASN A 414 52.86 -7.18 14.04
N HIS A 415 52.42 -6.39 15.02
CA HIS A 415 53.32 -5.98 16.08
C HIS A 415 53.60 -7.21 16.94
N GLU A 416 54.82 -7.73 16.80
CA GLU A 416 55.40 -8.74 17.67
C GLU A 416 55.20 -8.34 19.14
N ILE A 417 54.45 -9.18 19.86
CA ILE A 417 54.50 -9.20 21.31
C ILE A 417 55.80 -9.90 21.66
N GLY A 418 56.80 -9.13 22.08
CA GLY A 418 57.96 -9.65 22.79
C GLY A 418 57.50 -10.33 24.07
N GLY A 419 57.52 -11.66 24.06
CA GLY A 419 57.33 -12.51 25.22
C GLY A 419 58.62 -13.27 25.47
N GLU A 420 59.28 -12.96 26.59
CA GLU A 420 60.41 -13.68 27.14
C GLU A 420 60.04 -15.11 27.57
N ASN A 421 61.05 -15.98 27.50
CA ASN A 421 61.24 -17.25 28.23
C ASN A 421 60.56 -18.54 27.72
N GLY A 422 61.41 -19.58 27.54
CA GLY A 422 61.04 -20.95 27.91
C GLY A 422 61.33 -22.06 26.89
N GLU A 423 62.58 -22.54 26.92
CA GLU A 423 63.13 -23.87 26.58
C GLU A 423 62.24 -25.04 26.06
N ASN A 424 62.89 -25.80 25.15
CA ASN A 424 62.97 -27.27 25.01
C ASN A 424 62.12 -28.07 23.98
N SER A 425 62.89 -28.70 23.07
CA SER A 425 62.79 -30.10 22.54
C SER A 425 61.53 -30.52 21.74
N SER A 426 61.51 -31.38 20.72
CA SER A 426 62.45 -32.13 19.86
C SER A 426 61.60 -33.05 18.93
N SER A 427 62.15 -33.46 17.77
CA SER A 427 61.77 -34.63 16.92
C SER A 427 60.47 -34.55 16.07
N SER A 428 60.28 -35.15 14.87
CA SER A 428 61.11 -35.76 13.82
C SER A 428 60.19 -36.30 12.68
N VAL A 429 60.44 -35.92 11.39
CA VAL A 429 60.47 -36.78 10.16
C VAL A 429 59.08 -37.34 9.64
N PRO A 430 58.86 -37.84 8.37
CA PRO A 430 58.61 -37.11 7.10
C PRO A 430 57.51 -37.74 6.15
N ASN A 431 57.36 -37.14 4.94
CA ASN A 431 56.96 -37.69 3.61
C ASN A 431 55.66 -38.53 3.38
N ASP A 432 54.85 -38.16 2.36
CA ASP A 432 54.71 -38.90 1.08
C ASP A 432 53.72 -38.29 0.04
N GLN A 433 53.93 -38.68 -1.23
CA GLN A 433 53.36 -38.20 -2.50
C GLN A 433 51.93 -38.68 -2.87
N PRO A 434 51.28 -38.14 -3.94
CA PRO A 434 49.92 -38.49 -4.39
C PRO A 434 49.84 -39.38 -5.66
N MET A 435 48.69 -40.06 -5.85
CA MET A 435 48.34 -40.87 -7.04
C MET A 435 47.09 -40.38 -7.80
N ASN A 436 47.22 -40.54 -9.13
CA ASN A 436 46.31 -40.53 -10.29
C ASN A 436 44.79 -40.79 -10.18
N GLN A 437 44.06 -40.18 -11.13
CA GLN A 437 42.73 -40.56 -11.65
C GLN A 437 42.83 -41.13 -13.08
N PRO A 438 41.86 -41.97 -13.53
CA PRO A 438 41.68 -42.27 -14.95
C PRO A 438 40.30 -41.88 -15.53
N SER A 439 40.31 -41.72 -16.86
CA SER A 439 39.23 -41.42 -17.81
C SER A 439 38.54 -42.67 -18.38
N CYS A 440 37.27 -42.56 -18.80
CA CYS A 440 36.61 -43.51 -19.74
C CYS A 440 35.59 -42.81 -20.67
N SER A 441 35.35 -43.44 -21.82
CA SER A 441 34.76 -42.93 -23.08
C SER A 441 33.56 -43.75 -23.61
N ALA A 442 32.71 -43.07 -24.41
CA ALA A 442 31.92 -43.50 -25.59
C ALA A 442 30.73 -44.49 -25.49
N THR A 443 29.57 -44.13 -26.08
CA THR A 443 29.04 -44.64 -27.39
C THR A 443 27.63 -44.09 -27.74
N GLU A 444 27.42 -43.84 -29.04
CA GLU A 444 26.18 -43.36 -29.71
C GLU A 444 25.36 -44.52 -30.31
N GLY A 445 24.04 -44.33 -30.50
CA GLY A 445 23.16 -45.23 -31.24
C GLY A 445 21.93 -44.52 -31.84
N ASN A 446 21.70 -44.72 -33.14
CA ASN A 446 20.62 -44.21 -33.99
C ASN A 446 19.45 -45.21 -34.09
N PRO A 447 18.19 -44.80 -34.34
CA PRO A 447 17.16 -45.70 -34.86
C PRO A 447 16.56 -45.26 -36.21
N SER A 448 16.18 -46.29 -36.98
CA SER A 448 15.74 -46.29 -38.38
C SER A 448 14.22 -46.22 -38.60
N ASP A 449 13.89 -45.95 -39.87
CA ASP A 449 12.58 -45.86 -40.54
C ASP A 449 11.51 -46.91 -40.20
N ASN A 450 10.24 -46.47 -40.22
CA ASN A 450 9.07 -47.34 -40.38
C ASN A 450 8.03 -46.66 -41.31
N GLN A 451 7.73 -47.32 -42.42
CA GLN A 451 6.68 -46.97 -43.39
C GLN A 451 5.30 -47.45 -42.90
N LEU A 452 4.25 -46.66 -43.18
CA LEU A 452 2.83 -47.00 -42.97
C LEU A 452 2.20 -47.57 -44.25
N PRO A 453 1.17 -48.43 -44.17
CA PRO A 453 0.38 -48.87 -45.31
C PRO A 453 -0.74 -47.87 -45.68
N PRO A 454 -1.20 -47.84 -46.95
CA PRO A 454 -2.29 -46.95 -47.38
C PRO A 454 -3.67 -47.62 -47.27
N ASP A 455 -4.67 -46.74 -47.20
CA ASP A 455 -6.10 -46.91 -47.54
C ASP A 455 -7.01 -47.66 -46.55
N TYR A 456 -7.75 -46.87 -45.76
CA TYR A 456 -9.00 -47.26 -45.10
C TYR A 456 -10.09 -46.25 -45.49
N GLU A 457 -11.04 -46.68 -46.32
CA GLU A 457 -12.19 -45.87 -46.73
C GLU A 457 -13.14 -45.64 -45.55
N TRP A 458 -13.55 -44.38 -45.35
CA TRP A 458 -14.48 -43.99 -44.31
C TRP A 458 -15.93 -44.23 -44.76
N GLY A 459 -16.67 -45.02 -43.99
CA GLY A 459 -18.12 -45.19 -44.17
C GLY A 459 -18.90 -43.89 -44.02
N GLN A 460 -19.91 -43.72 -44.87
CA GLN A 460 -20.85 -42.60 -44.86
C GLN A 460 -21.66 -42.58 -43.54
N TRP A 461 -21.99 -41.37 -43.10
CA TRP A 461 -22.79 -41.12 -41.89
C TRP A 461 -24.22 -41.58 -42.09
N SER A 462 -24.86 -42.07 -41.02
CA SER A 462 -26.28 -42.42 -41.06
C SER A 462 -27.16 -41.15 -41.01
N GLU A 463 -28.33 -41.18 -41.64
CA GLU A 463 -29.27 -40.04 -41.72
C GLU A 463 -29.65 -39.48 -40.34
N GLU A 464 -29.68 -40.33 -39.30
CA GLU A 464 -29.95 -39.93 -37.91
C GLU A 464 -28.88 -38.98 -37.34
N GLU A 465 -27.64 -39.05 -37.83
CA GLU A 465 -26.52 -38.22 -37.34
C GLU A 465 -26.47 -36.84 -37.99
N GLU A 466 -27.00 -36.68 -39.21
CA GLU A 466 -27.20 -35.37 -39.85
C GLU A 466 -28.39 -34.63 -39.25
N GLU A 467 -29.46 -35.35 -38.87
CA GLU A 467 -30.65 -34.77 -38.26
C GLU A 467 -30.35 -34.11 -36.91
N VAL A 468 -29.52 -34.74 -36.07
CA VAL A 468 -29.11 -34.19 -34.77
C VAL A 468 -28.25 -32.93 -34.93
N ALA A 469 -27.40 -32.86 -35.96
CA ALA A 469 -26.58 -31.67 -36.22
C ALA A 469 -27.43 -30.49 -36.71
N SER A 470 -28.39 -30.76 -37.60
CA SER A 470 -29.34 -29.76 -38.10
C SER A 470 -30.24 -29.19 -37.00
N TYR A 471 -30.73 -30.05 -36.10
CA TYR A 471 -31.60 -29.64 -34.99
C TYR A 471 -30.89 -28.71 -33.99
N MET A 472 -29.57 -28.86 -33.81
CA MET A 472 -28.79 -28.02 -32.89
C MET A 472 -28.46 -26.63 -33.47
N GLU A 473 -28.38 -26.49 -34.79
CA GLU A 473 -28.12 -25.19 -35.45
C GLU A 473 -29.37 -24.31 -35.50
N GLN A 474 -30.56 -24.90 -35.74
CA GLN A 474 -31.84 -24.16 -35.70
C GLN A 474 -32.19 -23.60 -34.30
N GLU A 475 -31.80 -24.28 -33.22
CA GLU A 475 -32.12 -23.83 -31.86
C GLU A 475 -31.26 -22.65 -31.38
N ASP A 476 -30.01 -22.53 -31.85
CA ASP A 476 -29.14 -21.39 -31.49
C ASP A 476 -29.70 -20.07 -32.09
N GLU A 477 -30.37 -20.13 -33.25
CA GLU A 477 -31.07 -18.99 -33.87
C GLU A 477 -32.38 -18.63 -33.12
N GLU A 478 -33.11 -19.61 -32.58
CA GLU A 478 -34.31 -19.37 -31.76
C GLU A 478 -34.00 -18.80 -30.36
N GLU A 479 -32.84 -19.14 -29.77
CA GLU A 479 -32.45 -18.64 -28.44
C GLU A 479 -31.93 -17.20 -28.50
N GLU A 480 -31.36 -16.78 -29.62
CA GLU A 480 -30.92 -15.40 -29.86
C GLU A 480 -32.10 -14.43 -30.12
N THR A 481 -33.19 -14.94 -30.70
CA THR A 481 -34.43 -14.16 -30.95
C THR A 481 -35.33 -13.99 -29.71
N ARG A 482 -35.17 -14.80 -28.66
CA ARG A 482 -35.99 -14.71 -27.42
C ARG A 482 -35.53 -13.68 -26.36
N ARG A 483 -34.43 -12.95 -26.57
CA ARG A 483 -33.97 -11.91 -25.64
C ARG A 483 -34.67 -10.56 -25.88
N ASP A 484 -35.88 -10.41 -25.37
CA ASP A 484 -36.61 -9.13 -25.38
C ASP A 484 -35.98 -8.12 -24.38
N PRO A 485 -35.46 -6.96 -24.84
CA PRO A 485 -34.87 -5.95 -23.97
C PRO A 485 -35.87 -5.20 -23.08
N SER A 486 -37.17 -5.36 -23.28
CA SER A 486 -38.21 -4.49 -22.70
C SER A 486 -38.67 -4.85 -21.28
N LEU A 487 -38.28 -6.01 -20.73
CA LEU A 487 -38.69 -6.47 -19.40
C LEU A 487 -37.60 -6.29 -18.34
N LYS A 488 -37.44 -5.05 -17.81
CA LYS A 488 -36.72 -4.81 -16.54
C LYS A 488 -37.62 -4.05 -15.56
N PRO A 489 -37.91 -4.59 -14.36
CA PRO A 489 -38.68 -3.86 -13.36
C PRO A 489 -37.85 -2.75 -12.71
N ALA A 490 -38.50 -1.61 -12.46
CA ALA A 490 -37.92 -0.42 -11.87
C ALA A 490 -37.39 -0.68 -10.44
N LYS A 491 -36.08 -0.58 -10.25
CA LYS A 491 -35.44 -0.63 -8.93
C LYS A 491 -35.48 0.76 -8.29
N THR A 492 -36.28 0.93 -7.26
CA THR A 492 -36.18 2.05 -6.32
C THR A 492 -34.86 1.94 -5.54
N THR A 493 -33.92 2.84 -5.80
CA THR A 493 -32.62 2.89 -5.12
C THR A 493 -32.75 3.57 -3.76
N LYS A 494 -32.55 2.81 -2.68
CA LYS A 494 -32.34 3.38 -1.33
C LYS A 494 -31.06 4.23 -1.35
N LYS A 495 -31.16 5.50 -0.97
CA LYS A 495 -30.03 6.44 -0.89
C LYS A 495 -28.96 5.92 0.09
N ALA A 496 -27.69 6.04 -0.30
CA ALA A 496 -26.55 5.63 0.52
C ALA A 496 -26.38 6.55 1.74
N ALA A 497 -25.91 5.98 2.86
CA ALA A 497 -25.75 6.69 4.12
C ALA A 497 -24.52 7.62 4.14
N VAL A 498 -23.42 7.23 3.49
CA VAL A 498 -22.17 8.04 3.45
C VAL A 498 -21.45 7.86 2.11
N LYS A 499 -20.86 8.94 1.58
CA LYS A 499 -19.96 8.93 0.41
C LYS A 499 -18.52 9.20 0.82
N CYS A 500 -17.56 8.48 0.25
CA CYS A 500 -16.14 8.75 0.41
C CYS A 500 -15.74 10.01 -0.36
N ASN A 501 -15.10 10.97 0.33
CA ASN A 501 -14.67 12.23 -0.29
C ASN A 501 -13.50 12.03 -1.28
N ASP A 502 -12.71 10.97 -1.12
CA ASP A 502 -11.51 10.74 -1.94
C ASP A 502 -11.81 10.05 -3.27
N CYS A 503 -12.84 9.20 -3.34
CA CYS A 503 -13.18 8.48 -4.59
C CYS A 503 -14.69 8.37 -4.90
N SER A 504 -15.54 9.08 -4.16
CA SER A 504 -17.00 9.14 -4.35
C SER A 504 -17.76 7.81 -4.18
N SER A 505 -17.08 6.75 -3.70
CA SER A 505 -17.72 5.46 -3.39
C SER A 505 -18.79 5.63 -2.32
N SER A 506 -19.95 5.01 -2.53
CA SER A 506 -21.13 5.15 -1.66
C SER A 506 -21.29 3.91 -0.79
N PHE A 507 -21.47 4.09 0.52
CA PHE A 507 -21.57 3.00 1.48
C PHE A 507 -22.92 3.05 2.20
N GLN A 508 -23.51 1.86 2.36
CA GLN A 508 -24.76 1.68 3.11
C GLN A 508 -24.50 1.49 4.62
N THR A 509 -23.26 1.20 5.02
CA THR A 509 -22.88 0.98 6.43
C THR A 509 -21.56 1.69 6.76
N LEU A 510 -21.47 2.17 8.00
CA LEU A 510 -20.30 2.89 8.53
C LEU A 510 -19.03 2.03 8.51
N GLN A 511 -19.15 0.74 8.83
CA GLN A 511 -18.02 -0.21 8.78
C GLN A 511 -17.46 -0.38 7.36
N GLY A 512 -18.31 -0.33 6.33
CA GLY A 512 -17.88 -0.38 4.93
C GLY A 512 -17.11 0.88 4.51
N TYR A 513 -17.57 2.05 4.98
CA TYR A 513 -16.90 3.33 4.76
C TYR A 513 -15.53 3.40 5.46
N ILE A 514 -15.44 2.96 6.73
CA ILE A 514 -14.18 2.98 7.49
C ILE A 514 -13.14 2.04 6.87
N LYS A 515 -13.50 0.80 6.53
CA LYS A 515 -12.58 -0.14 5.85
C LYS A 515 -12.06 0.43 4.54
N HIS A 516 -12.92 1.13 3.80
CA HIS A 516 -12.54 1.80 2.57
C HIS A 516 -11.59 2.99 2.78
N ARG A 517 -11.86 3.83 3.80
CA ARG A 517 -11.02 5.01 4.12
C ARG A 517 -9.65 4.62 4.69
N VAL A 518 -9.58 3.54 5.47
CA VAL A 518 -8.29 2.93 5.90
C VAL A 518 -7.49 2.48 4.67
N GLY A 519 -8.16 1.97 3.63
CA GLY A 519 -7.55 1.69 2.32
C GLY A 519 -6.91 2.93 1.69
N HIS A 520 -7.61 4.07 1.66
CA HIS A 520 -7.05 5.34 1.17
C HIS A 520 -5.91 5.86 2.03
N GLY A 521 -6.00 5.76 3.36
CA GLY A 521 -4.93 6.15 4.27
C GLY A 521 -3.67 5.31 4.08
N MET A 522 -3.83 4.01 3.89
CA MET A 522 -2.72 3.10 3.55
C MET A 522 -2.14 3.38 2.16
N ILE A 523 -2.99 3.66 1.17
CA ILE A 523 -2.55 4.02 -0.19
C ILE A 523 -1.81 5.36 -0.16
N ALA A 524 -2.32 6.38 0.54
CA ALA A 524 -1.68 7.68 0.68
C ALA A 524 -0.35 7.61 1.45
N ALA A 525 -0.26 6.76 2.48
CA ALA A 525 0.99 6.48 3.18
C ALA A 525 1.98 5.72 2.28
N TYR A 526 1.50 4.74 1.50
CA TYR A 526 2.28 3.99 0.53
C TYR A 526 2.78 4.86 -0.64
N LEU A 527 1.96 5.82 -1.10
CA LEU A 527 2.30 6.78 -2.15
C LEU A 527 3.19 7.94 -1.68
N LYS A 528 3.28 8.17 -0.36
CA LYS A 528 4.20 9.15 0.26
C LYS A 528 5.55 8.55 0.65
N LEU A 529 5.64 7.23 0.76
CA LEU A 529 6.94 6.56 0.77
C LEU A 529 7.54 6.73 -0.65
N PRO A 530 8.84 7.05 -0.78
CA PRO A 530 9.50 6.90 -2.08
C PRO A 530 9.19 5.50 -2.58
N SER A 531 8.82 5.36 -3.86
CA SER A 531 8.41 4.04 -4.35
C SER A 531 9.55 3.08 -4.09
N ALA A 532 9.22 1.80 -3.90
CA ALA A 532 10.26 0.82 -3.65
C ALA A 532 11.26 0.83 -4.81
N GLU A 533 10.78 1.09 -6.03
CA GLU A 533 11.54 1.40 -7.24
C GLU A 533 12.41 2.66 -7.11
N ASP A 534 11.91 3.80 -6.60
CA ASP A 534 12.71 5.02 -6.36
C ASP A 534 13.79 4.80 -5.29
N THR A 535 13.46 4.11 -4.19
CA THR A 535 14.41 3.83 -3.10
C THR A 535 15.52 2.91 -3.59
N ILE A 536 15.15 1.95 -4.43
CA ILE A 536 16.06 1.03 -5.10
C ILE A 536 16.86 1.73 -6.19
N GLN A 537 16.25 2.60 -6.97
CA GLN A 537 16.89 3.38 -8.02
C GLN A 537 17.93 4.30 -7.39
N VAL A 538 17.59 5.03 -6.33
CA VAL A 538 18.52 5.88 -5.58
C VAL A 538 19.63 5.02 -4.94
N SER A 539 19.30 3.88 -4.33
CA SER A 539 20.31 2.96 -3.77
C SER A 539 21.21 2.33 -4.83
N THR A 540 20.67 2.09 -6.03
CA THR A 540 21.41 1.55 -7.17
C THR A 540 22.29 2.62 -7.75
N GLU A 541 21.76 3.80 -8.11
CA GLU A 541 22.52 4.98 -8.55
C GLU A 541 23.66 5.32 -7.58
N LEU A 542 23.45 5.11 -6.28
CA LEU A 542 24.47 5.23 -5.25
C LEU A 542 25.54 4.14 -5.30
N ALA A 543 25.16 2.88 -5.48
CA ALA A 543 26.09 1.78 -5.74
C ALA A 543 26.85 2.00 -7.07
N LEU A 544 26.22 2.58 -8.09
CA LEU A 544 26.83 2.94 -9.37
C LEU A 544 27.85 4.05 -9.22
N LEU A 545 27.54 5.07 -8.42
CA LEU A 545 28.45 6.16 -8.12
C LEU A 545 29.66 5.65 -7.33
N LEU A 546 29.46 4.72 -6.39
CA LEU A 546 30.52 4.05 -5.64
C LEU A 546 31.42 3.20 -6.53
N LEU A 547 30.85 2.36 -7.40
CA LEU A 547 31.59 1.47 -8.32
C LEU A 547 32.33 2.25 -9.43
N LYS A 548 31.70 3.29 -9.99
CA LYS A 548 32.32 4.19 -10.97
C LYS A 548 33.52 4.95 -10.37
N ASN A 549 33.43 5.32 -9.08
CA ASN A 549 34.52 5.98 -8.36
C ASN A 549 35.62 5.02 -7.87
N ILE A 550 35.34 3.73 -7.75
CA ILE A 550 36.35 2.67 -7.56
C ILE A 550 37.10 2.44 -8.88
N GLY A 551 36.38 2.40 -10.01
CA GLY A 551 36.97 2.24 -11.34
C GLY A 551 37.83 3.43 -11.82
N THR A 552 37.55 4.65 -11.35
CA THR A 552 38.39 5.83 -11.63
C THR A 552 39.46 6.09 -10.57
N SER A 553 39.51 5.29 -9.50
CA SER A 553 40.62 5.36 -8.55
C SER A 553 41.86 4.76 -9.22
N VAL A 554 42.92 5.57 -9.32
CA VAL A 554 44.25 5.12 -9.77
C VAL A 554 44.82 4.21 -8.67
N LEU A 555 44.36 2.97 -8.61
CA LEU A 555 45.14 1.88 -8.08
C LEU A 555 46.09 1.48 -9.21
N SER A 556 47.31 1.99 -9.15
CA SER A 556 48.39 1.59 -10.04
C SER A 556 48.68 0.10 -9.85
N GLY A 557 48.04 -0.75 -10.66
CA GLY A 557 48.28 -2.20 -10.69
C GLY A 557 47.18 -3.05 -11.33
N GLY A 558 47.39 -3.46 -12.57
CA GLY A 558 47.13 -4.83 -13.04
C GLY A 558 45.73 -5.35 -13.37
N PHE A 559 44.61 -4.74 -12.95
CA PHE A 559 43.26 -5.37 -13.12
C PHE A 559 42.13 -4.43 -13.60
N ALA A 560 42.43 -3.20 -14.02
CA ALA A 560 41.41 -2.17 -14.32
C ALA A 560 40.41 -2.49 -15.47
N PRO A 561 40.81 -3.12 -16.60
CA PRO A 561 39.87 -3.40 -17.70
C PRO A 561 38.86 -4.50 -17.35
N GLU A 562 39.30 -5.55 -16.66
CA GLU A 562 38.46 -6.67 -16.21
C GLU A 562 37.51 -6.24 -15.09
N VAL A 563 37.94 -5.34 -14.20
CA VAL A 563 37.08 -4.76 -13.16
C VAL A 563 35.99 -3.86 -13.76
N SER A 564 36.28 -3.12 -14.84
CA SER A 564 35.30 -2.28 -15.53
C SER A 564 34.24 -3.10 -16.29
N LEU A 565 34.65 -4.17 -16.98
CA LEU A 565 33.73 -5.10 -17.65
C LEU A 565 32.89 -5.87 -16.63
N THR A 566 33.51 -6.34 -15.53
CA THR A 566 32.81 -7.02 -14.44
C THR A 566 31.86 -6.08 -13.70
N ALA A 567 32.22 -4.80 -13.50
CA ALA A 567 31.36 -3.80 -12.88
C ALA A 567 30.08 -3.53 -13.68
N ASN A 568 30.16 -3.47 -15.02
CA ASN A 568 29.00 -3.31 -15.89
C ASN A 568 28.09 -4.55 -15.93
N THR A 569 28.65 -5.76 -15.84
CA THR A 569 27.87 -7.01 -15.72
C THR A 569 27.22 -7.16 -14.34
N ILE A 570 27.92 -6.72 -13.28
CA ILE A 570 27.41 -6.61 -11.91
C ILE A 570 26.26 -5.59 -11.83
N LEU A 571 26.38 -4.48 -12.56
CA LEU A 571 25.40 -3.39 -12.69
C LEU A 571 24.01 -3.91 -13.12
N ASN A 572 23.97 -4.72 -14.17
CA ASN A 572 22.73 -5.28 -14.70
C ASN A 572 22.15 -6.41 -13.82
N SER A 573 23.00 -7.12 -13.08
CA SER A 573 22.56 -8.22 -12.20
C SER A 573 22.05 -7.73 -10.84
N ILE A 574 22.71 -6.75 -10.22
CA ILE A 574 22.34 -6.19 -8.90
C ILE A 574 21.02 -5.42 -8.95
N GLN A 575 20.78 -4.64 -10.00
CA GLN A 575 19.58 -3.82 -10.16
C GLN A 575 18.31 -4.67 -10.34
N THR A 576 18.45 -5.93 -10.75
CA THR A 576 17.32 -6.83 -11.02
C THR A 576 17.14 -7.87 -9.91
N GLU A 577 18.19 -8.57 -9.49
CA GLU A 577 18.05 -9.68 -8.52
C GLU A 577 17.98 -9.23 -7.07
N LEU A 578 18.83 -8.30 -6.64
CA LEU A 578 18.89 -7.84 -5.24
C LEU A 578 17.63 -7.06 -4.88
N VAL A 579 17.15 -6.30 -5.85
CA VAL A 579 15.88 -5.57 -5.85
C VAL A 579 14.70 -6.52 -5.78
N GLN A 580 14.64 -7.52 -6.65
CA GLN A 580 13.57 -8.51 -6.62
C GLN A 580 13.63 -9.37 -5.34
N LEU A 581 14.81 -9.76 -4.85
CA LEU A 581 14.97 -10.50 -3.60
C LEU A 581 14.57 -9.66 -2.39
N PHE A 582 14.99 -8.39 -2.33
CA PHE A 582 14.58 -7.47 -1.28
C PHE A 582 13.09 -7.21 -1.33
N LEU A 583 12.52 -6.86 -2.49
CA LEU A 583 11.09 -6.64 -2.67
C LEU A 583 10.29 -7.90 -2.35
N LYS A 584 10.72 -9.08 -2.81
CA LYS A 584 10.06 -10.36 -2.51
C LYS A 584 10.14 -10.67 -1.03
N HIS A 585 11.28 -10.49 -0.38
CA HIS A 585 11.44 -10.82 1.03
C HIS A 585 10.76 -9.81 1.95
N PHE A 586 10.90 -8.52 1.65
CA PHE A 586 10.19 -7.43 2.32
C PHE A 586 8.70 -7.61 2.15
N SER A 587 8.19 -7.83 0.93
CA SER A 587 6.76 -8.07 0.67
C SER A 587 6.27 -9.34 1.36
N ASN A 588 7.04 -10.44 1.37
CA ASN A 588 6.65 -11.67 2.07
C ASN A 588 6.65 -11.49 3.59
N LYS A 589 7.60 -10.76 4.16
CA LYS A 589 7.65 -10.47 5.60
C LYS A 589 6.59 -9.47 5.99
N MET A 590 6.36 -8.44 5.19
CA MET A 590 5.26 -7.49 5.31
C MET A 590 3.92 -8.19 5.23
N LEU A 591 3.72 -9.09 4.25
CA LEU A 591 2.51 -9.88 4.12
C LEU A 591 2.35 -10.85 5.30
N ALA A 592 3.40 -11.58 5.69
CA ALA A 592 3.36 -12.45 6.87
C ALA A 592 3.17 -11.67 8.18
N TYR A 593 3.59 -10.41 8.22
CA TYR A 593 3.44 -9.50 9.35
C TYR A 593 2.04 -8.90 9.39
N VAL A 594 1.50 -8.42 8.26
CA VAL A 594 0.11 -7.97 8.11
C VAL A 594 -0.83 -9.13 8.42
N CYS A 595 -0.58 -10.33 7.89
CA CYS A 595 -1.33 -11.53 8.21
C CYS A 595 -1.22 -11.93 9.69
N ARG A 596 -0.10 -11.65 10.38
CA ARG A 596 0.04 -11.90 11.83
C ARG A 596 -0.54 -10.80 12.72
N SER A 597 -0.50 -9.55 12.28
CA SER A 597 -1.04 -8.40 13.03
C SER A 597 -2.55 -8.32 12.89
N ILE A 598 -3.07 -8.77 11.74
CA ILE A 598 -4.50 -9.05 11.55
C ILE A 598 -4.92 -10.31 12.32
N ARG A 599 -4.01 -11.25 12.61
CA ARG A 599 -4.23 -12.33 13.60
C ARG A 599 -3.96 -11.80 15.02
N CYS A 600 -4.76 -10.85 15.50
CA CYS A 600 -4.88 -10.65 16.95
C CYS A 600 -5.52 -11.90 17.57
N GLU A 601 -5.13 -12.30 18.77
CA GLU A 601 -5.66 -13.51 19.45
C GLU A 601 -7.19 -13.46 19.67
N ASN A 602 -7.78 -12.27 19.78
CA ASN A 602 -9.25 -12.10 19.78
C ASN A 602 -9.92 -12.39 18.43
N ILE A 603 -9.15 -12.31 17.34
CA ILE A 603 -9.59 -12.78 16.03
C ILE A 603 -9.48 -14.30 15.98
N GLU A 604 -8.73 -15.04 16.79
CA GLU A 604 -8.84 -16.52 16.76
C GLU A 604 -10.16 -16.99 17.35
N THR A 605 -10.64 -16.44 18.47
CA THR A 605 -11.98 -16.76 18.99
C THR A 605 -13.09 -16.23 18.08
N GLU A 606 -12.95 -15.02 17.54
CA GLU A 606 -13.94 -14.47 16.60
C GLU A 606 -13.86 -15.15 15.23
N THR A 607 -12.68 -15.53 14.73
CA THR A 607 -12.43 -16.30 13.49
C THR A 607 -12.77 -17.75 13.65
N GLN A 608 -12.66 -18.35 14.82
CA GLN A 608 -13.15 -19.70 15.10
C GLN A 608 -14.68 -19.67 15.17
N SER A 609 -15.27 -18.61 15.74
CA SER A 609 -16.71 -18.38 15.64
C SER A 609 -17.18 -17.97 14.23
N LEU A 610 -16.35 -17.29 13.42
CA LEU A 610 -16.58 -17.00 11.99
C LEU A 610 -16.28 -18.24 11.15
N HIS A 611 -15.37 -19.12 11.58
CA HIS A 611 -15.07 -20.38 10.94
C HIS A 611 -16.23 -21.33 11.19
N GLU A 612 -16.82 -21.35 12.38
CA GLU A 612 -18.06 -22.06 12.66
C GLU A 612 -19.28 -21.39 12.01
N ARG A 613 -19.34 -20.04 11.98
CA ARG A 613 -20.43 -19.29 11.33
C ARG A 613 -20.37 -19.29 9.80
N TYR A 614 -19.22 -19.54 9.17
CA TYR A 614 -19.02 -19.49 7.71
C TYR A 614 -18.41 -20.77 7.12
N ALA A 615 -18.04 -21.77 7.93
CA ALA A 615 -17.82 -23.12 7.44
C ALA A 615 -19.18 -23.64 6.97
N THR A 616 -19.33 -23.64 5.66
CA THR A 616 -20.28 -24.53 5.03
C THR A 616 -19.94 -25.93 5.48
N ALA A 617 -20.92 -26.64 6.05
CA ALA A 617 -20.78 -28.07 6.31
C ALA A 617 -20.27 -28.72 5.01
N LYS A 618 -19.04 -29.23 5.04
CA LYS A 618 -18.45 -29.86 3.85
C LYS A 618 -19.33 -31.05 3.51
N GLN A 619 -20.02 -30.97 2.36
CA GLN A 619 -20.76 -32.12 1.85
C GLN A 619 -19.82 -33.31 1.77
N SER A 620 -20.18 -34.41 2.42
CA SER A 620 -19.40 -35.64 2.36
C SER A 620 -19.29 -36.10 0.90
N THR A 621 -18.07 -36.37 0.46
CA THR A 621 -17.77 -36.88 -0.90
C THR A 621 -18.32 -38.30 -1.10
N ASP A 622 -18.63 -39.01 -0.02
CA ASP A 622 -19.19 -40.36 -0.07
C ASP A 622 -20.73 -40.36 -0.11
N SER A 623 -21.36 -39.19 0.07
CA SER A 623 -22.81 -39.08 0.08
C SER A 623 -23.43 -39.38 -1.29
N LEU A 624 -24.64 -39.96 -1.28
CA LEU A 624 -25.44 -40.19 -2.48
C LEU A 624 -25.66 -38.89 -3.25
N ASP A 625 -26.00 -37.80 -2.56
CA ASP A 625 -26.18 -36.47 -3.16
C ASP A 625 -24.91 -35.98 -3.88
N PHE A 626 -23.72 -36.25 -3.33
CA PHE A 626 -22.47 -35.87 -3.99
C PHE A 626 -22.29 -36.64 -5.30
N LYS A 627 -22.51 -37.95 -5.29
CA LYS A 627 -22.40 -38.80 -6.49
C LYS A 627 -23.45 -38.41 -7.55
N GLN A 628 -24.69 -38.17 -7.14
CA GLN A 628 -25.74 -37.65 -8.02
C GLN A 628 -25.38 -36.30 -8.64
N ASN A 629 -24.78 -35.38 -7.87
CA ASN A 629 -24.28 -34.11 -8.39
C ASN A 629 -23.15 -34.32 -9.40
N MET A 630 -22.27 -35.29 -9.17
CA MET A 630 -21.17 -35.62 -10.09
C MET A 630 -21.68 -36.23 -11.39
N HIS A 631 -22.75 -37.02 -11.35
CA HIS A 631 -23.42 -37.51 -12.56
C HIS A 631 -23.98 -36.34 -13.39
N PHE A 632 -24.70 -35.42 -12.74
CA PHE A 632 -25.23 -34.22 -13.38
C PHE A 632 -24.14 -33.33 -14.00
N ILE A 633 -23.10 -33.02 -13.22
CA ILE A 633 -21.97 -32.18 -13.68
C ILE A 633 -21.22 -32.86 -14.81
N GLY A 634 -20.98 -34.16 -14.69
CA GLY A 634 -20.30 -34.93 -15.73
C GLY A 634 -21.07 -34.93 -17.04
N GLY A 635 -22.39 -35.17 -17.00
CA GLY A 635 -23.26 -35.09 -18.18
C GLY A 635 -23.23 -33.70 -18.84
N SER A 636 -23.29 -32.63 -18.05
CA SER A 636 -23.21 -31.26 -18.55
C SER A 636 -21.85 -30.95 -19.20
N ASN A 637 -20.75 -31.37 -18.58
CA ASN A 637 -19.40 -31.11 -19.08
C ASN A 637 -19.14 -31.91 -20.38
N VAL A 638 -19.51 -33.20 -20.40
CA VAL A 638 -19.40 -34.05 -21.60
C VAL A 638 -20.20 -33.46 -22.75
N LYS A 639 -21.42 -32.97 -22.49
CA LYS A 639 -22.24 -32.30 -23.50
C LYS A 639 -21.57 -31.05 -24.07
N SER A 640 -20.98 -30.22 -23.21
CA SER A 640 -20.27 -29.01 -23.66
C SER A 640 -19.07 -29.35 -24.55
N ILE A 641 -18.35 -30.41 -24.24
CA ILE A 641 -17.19 -30.85 -25.04
C ILE A 641 -17.66 -31.50 -26.34
N LEU A 642 -18.71 -32.33 -26.30
CA LEU A 642 -19.29 -32.95 -27.49
C LEU A 642 -19.75 -31.90 -28.51
N ARG A 643 -20.42 -30.83 -28.06
CA ARG A 643 -20.79 -29.69 -28.93
C ARG A 643 -19.56 -29.04 -29.57
N THR A 644 -18.50 -28.84 -28.79
CA THR A 644 -17.25 -28.25 -29.29
C THR A 644 -16.58 -29.16 -30.32
N ALA A 645 -16.62 -30.48 -30.09
CA ALA A 645 -16.06 -31.48 -30.97
C ALA A 645 -16.86 -31.58 -32.29
N LEU A 646 -18.20 -31.57 -32.21
CA LEU A 646 -19.09 -31.60 -33.39
C LEU A 646 -18.86 -30.40 -34.31
N ARG A 647 -18.67 -29.20 -33.75
CA ARG A 647 -18.31 -27.99 -34.51
C ARG A 647 -16.94 -28.08 -35.19
N LYS A 648 -16.08 -29.01 -34.75
CA LYS A 648 -14.72 -29.23 -35.27
C LYS A 648 -14.56 -30.61 -35.92
N LYS A 649 -15.66 -31.28 -36.28
CA LYS A 649 -15.69 -32.68 -36.75
C LYS A 649 -14.79 -32.96 -37.97
N ASN A 650 -14.45 -31.92 -38.74
CA ASN A 650 -13.57 -32.04 -39.90
C ASN A 650 -12.12 -32.38 -39.54
N SER A 651 -11.73 -32.32 -38.26
CA SER A 651 -10.45 -32.88 -37.82
C SER A 651 -10.66 -34.34 -37.42
N GLY A 652 -9.83 -35.25 -37.98
CA GLY A 652 -9.87 -36.67 -37.60
C GLY A 652 -9.63 -36.91 -36.10
N GLU A 653 -8.94 -35.99 -35.44
CA GLU A 653 -8.77 -35.96 -33.98
C GLU A 653 -10.12 -35.79 -33.25
N TRP A 654 -10.95 -34.81 -33.64
CA TRP A 654 -12.25 -34.60 -33.00
C TRP A 654 -13.25 -35.70 -33.31
N ALA A 655 -13.18 -36.33 -34.50
CA ALA A 655 -13.99 -37.49 -34.81
C ALA A 655 -13.72 -38.67 -33.85
N ARG A 656 -12.44 -38.96 -33.56
CA ARG A 656 -12.07 -39.99 -32.57
C ARG A 656 -12.50 -39.62 -31.14
N VAL A 657 -12.41 -38.34 -30.76
CA VAL A 657 -12.92 -37.87 -29.46
C VAL A 657 -14.43 -38.04 -29.36
N ILE A 658 -15.19 -37.70 -30.41
CA ILE A 658 -16.65 -37.93 -30.46
C ILE A 658 -16.98 -39.41 -30.28
N GLN A 659 -16.27 -40.28 -31.00
CA GLN A 659 -16.47 -41.72 -30.88
C GLN A 659 -16.15 -42.23 -29.48
N THR A 660 -15.06 -41.74 -28.88
CA THR A 660 -14.67 -42.09 -27.50
C THR A 660 -15.72 -41.64 -26.48
N ILE A 661 -16.29 -40.44 -26.66
CA ILE A 661 -17.38 -39.95 -25.82
C ILE A 661 -18.59 -40.88 -25.92
N ARG A 662 -19.02 -41.24 -27.14
CA ARG A 662 -20.18 -42.11 -27.37
C ARG A 662 -19.99 -43.50 -26.76
N ASN A 663 -18.82 -44.09 -26.98
CA ASN A 663 -18.55 -45.47 -26.56
C ASN A 663 -18.30 -45.58 -25.04
N ASN A 664 -17.55 -44.64 -24.46
CA ASN A 664 -17.00 -44.81 -23.12
C ASN A 664 -17.62 -43.87 -22.08
N PHE A 665 -18.08 -42.68 -22.47
CA PHE A 665 -18.62 -41.68 -21.53
C PHE A 665 -20.12 -41.70 -21.41
N LEU A 666 -20.86 -42.05 -22.46
CA LEU A 666 -22.31 -42.04 -22.47
C LEU A 666 -22.87 -43.44 -22.22
N VAL A 667 -24.02 -43.51 -21.56
CA VAL A 667 -24.79 -44.76 -21.45
C VAL A 667 -25.18 -45.21 -22.86
N SER A 668 -24.73 -46.40 -23.26
CA SER A 668 -24.99 -47.01 -24.56
C SER A 668 -25.09 -48.53 -24.40
N GLU A 669 -25.36 -49.28 -25.47
CA GLU A 669 -25.32 -50.76 -25.43
C GLU A 669 -23.96 -51.30 -24.98
N LEU A 670 -22.89 -50.51 -25.14
CA LEU A 670 -21.51 -50.89 -24.81
C LEU A 670 -21.08 -50.45 -23.41
N SER A 671 -21.88 -49.65 -22.70
CA SER A 671 -21.48 -49.08 -21.41
C SER A 671 -22.58 -49.24 -20.35
N ASN A 672 -22.17 -49.71 -19.17
CA ASN A 672 -23.12 -49.91 -18.07
C ASN A 672 -23.64 -48.56 -17.57
N ALA A 673 -24.96 -48.43 -17.49
CA ALA A 673 -25.60 -47.35 -16.76
C ALA A 673 -25.25 -47.43 -15.26
N PRO A 674 -25.02 -46.30 -14.58
CA PRO A 674 -24.98 -46.27 -13.12
C PRO A 674 -26.28 -46.79 -12.50
N ALA A 675 -26.23 -47.16 -11.23
CA ALA A 675 -27.44 -47.47 -10.47
C ALA A 675 -28.47 -46.32 -10.53
N ALA A 676 -29.76 -46.66 -10.61
CA ALA A 676 -30.82 -45.68 -10.87
C ALA A 676 -30.89 -44.55 -9.83
N ASP A 677 -30.56 -44.86 -8.57
CA ASP A 677 -30.45 -43.89 -7.47
C ASP A 677 -29.33 -42.88 -7.70
N LEU A 678 -28.19 -43.29 -8.28
CA LEU A 678 -27.10 -42.37 -8.65
C LEU A 678 -27.48 -41.41 -9.78
N MET A 679 -28.49 -41.76 -10.57
CA MET A 679 -28.99 -40.96 -11.71
C MET A 679 -30.20 -40.10 -11.38
N GLU A 680 -30.86 -40.32 -10.23
CA GLU A 680 -32.16 -39.72 -9.88
C GLU A 680 -32.18 -38.19 -10.03
N CYS A 681 -31.13 -37.50 -9.54
CA CYS A 681 -31.04 -36.05 -9.65
C CYS A 681 -30.98 -35.57 -11.11
N THR A 682 -30.18 -36.25 -11.93
CA THR A 682 -30.08 -35.98 -13.36
C THR A 682 -31.42 -36.22 -14.04
N LEU A 683 -32.06 -37.36 -13.81
CA LEU A 683 -33.36 -37.69 -14.42
C LEU A 683 -34.46 -36.69 -14.05
N ARG A 684 -34.45 -36.19 -12.81
CA ARG A 684 -35.43 -35.20 -12.34
C ARG A 684 -35.20 -33.80 -12.90
N LEU A 685 -33.95 -33.39 -13.07
CA LEU A 685 -33.59 -32.06 -13.57
C LEU A 685 -33.48 -31.99 -15.09
N ASP A 686 -33.35 -33.15 -15.74
CA ASP A 686 -33.24 -33.26 -17.18
C ASP A 686 -34.54 -32.83 -17.85
N ARG A 687 -34.45 -31.83 -18.73
CA ARG A 687 -35.54 -31.38 -19.60
C ARG A 687 -35.45 -32.05 -20.98
N GLY A 688 -34.96 -33.29 -21.02
CA GLY A 688 -34.72 -34.07 -22.23
C GLY A 688 -33.42 -33.73 -22.98
N LYS A 689 -32.49 -32.98 -22.37
CA LYS A 689 -31.29 -32.48 -23.05
C LYS A 689 -29.99 -32.81 -22.32
N LEU A 690 -30.02 -33.40 -21.13
CA LEU A 690 -28.83 -33.69 -20.33
C LEU A 690 -28.29 -35.09 -20.67
N LEU A 691 -27.00 -35.18 -20.97
CA LEU A 691 -26.38 -36.46 -21.29
C LEU A 691 -26.25 -37.32 -20.04
N LYS A 692 -26.61 -38.60 -20.14
CA LYS A 692 -26.44 -39.60 -19.09
C LYS A 692 -25.08 -40.25 -19.28
N ILE A 693 -24.25 -40.23 -18.24
CA ILE A 693 -22.88 -40.74 -18.33
C ILE A 693 -22.82 -42.19 -17.84
N SER A 694 -21.89 -42.97 -18.40
CA SER A 694 -21.62 -44.36 -18.00
C SER A 694 -21.14 -44.44 -16.54
N ASP A 695 -21.21 -45.63 -15.94
CA ASP A 695 -20.74 -45.86 -14.57
C ASP A 695 -19.25 -45.50 -14.39
N ILE A 696 -18.40 -45.88 -15.35
CA ILE A 696 -16.98 -45.57 -15.31
C ILE A 696 -16.71 -44.05 -15.45
N ALA A 697 -17.48 -43.35 -16.27
CA ALA A 697 -17.39 -41.89 -16.36
C ALA A 697 -17.87 -41.22 -15.05
N LEU A 698 -18.91 -41.76 -14.41
CA LEU A 698 -19.33 -41.30 -13.09
C LEU A 698 -18.21 -41.50 -12.05
N GLN A 699 -17.55 -42.66 -12.03
CA GLN A 699 -16.42 -42.91 -11.12
C GLN A 699 -15.28 -41.89 -11.33
N PHE A 700 -14.99 -41.54 -12.59
CA PHE A 700 -14.03 -40.49 -12.91
C PHE A 700 -14.43 -39.14 -12.32
N PHE A 701 -15.66 -38.67 -12.55
CA PHE A 701 -16.12 -37.39 -12.02
C PHE A 701 -16.24 -37.37 -10.49
N VAL A 702 -16.60 -38.49 -9.87
CA VAL A 702 -16.59 -38.63 -8.40
C VAL A 702 -15.17 -38.49 -7.86
N LYS A 703 -14.20 -39.21 -8.44
CA LYS A 703 -12.79 -39.10 -8.01
C LYS A 703 -12.24 -37.69 -8.25
N LEU A 704 -12.55 -37.08 -9.40
CA LEU A 704 -12.17 -35.71 -9.72
C LEU A 704 -12.76 -34.71 -8.71
N GLY A 705 -14.05 -34.85 -8.38
CA GLY A 705 -14.70 -34.04 -7.35
C GLY A 705 -14.07 -34.22 -5.98
N THR A 706 -13.71 -35.45 -5.58
CA THR A 706 -13.03 -35.75 -4.31
C THR A 706 -11.64 -35.11 -4.23
N LEU A 707 -10.91 -35.01 -5.35
CA LEU A 707 -9.62 -34.34 -5.42
C LEU A 707 -9.74 -32.80 -5.40
N VAL A 708 -10.78 -32.26 -6.05
CA VAL A 708 -10.99 -30.81 -6.17
C VAL A 708 -11.61 -30.22 -4.90
N LYS A 709 -12.45 -30.98 -4.18
CA LYS A 709 -13.18 -30.49 -3.00
C LYS A 709 -12.26 -29.92 -1.90
N PRO A 710 -11.11 -30.54 -1.55
CA PRO A 710 -10.17 -29.98 -0.57
C PRO A 710 -9.44 -28.72 -1.04
N LEU A 711 -9.41 -28.45 -2.36
CA LEU A 711 -8.76 -27.27 -2.95
C LEU A 711 -9.66 -26.01 -2.90
N GLU A 712 -10.94 -26.16 -2.52
CA GLU A 712 -11.84 -25.02 -2.32
C GLU A 712 -11.34 -24.15 -1.16
N ARG A 713 -11.03 -22.88 -1.45
CA ARG A 713 -10.58 -21.93 -0.42
C ARG A 713 -11.76 -21.30 0.30
N LEU A 714 -11.49 -20.77 1.50
CA LEU A 714 -12.50 -20.08 2.33
C LEU A 714 -13.10 -18.83 1.65
N ASP A 715 -12.39 -18.20 0.73
CA ASP A 715 -12.89 -17.07 -0.07
C ASP A 715 -13.69 -17.50 -1.30
N GLY A 716 -13.78 -18.81 -1.57
CA GLY A 716 -14.53 -19.39 -2.70
C GLY A 716 -13.72 -19.43 -3.99
N SER A 717 -12.44 -19.05 -3.93
CA SER A 717 -11.53 -19.23 -5.03
C SER A 717 -11.08 -20.69 -5.15
N LEU A 718 -10.85 -21.10 -6.39
CA LEU A 718 -10.31 -22.40 -6.78
C LEU A 718 -9.33 -22.13 -7.92
N LEU A 719 -8.03 -22.39 -7.72
CA LEU A 719 -7.03 -22.11 -8.75
C LEU A 719 -6.97 -23.25 -9.76
N ASN A 720 -6.99 -22.90 -11.05
CA ASN A 720 -6.95 -23.89 -12.13
C ASN A 720 -5.65 -24.72 -12.09
N SER A 721 -4.50 -24.07 -11.85
CA SER A 721 -3.20 -24.75 -11.75
C SER A 721 -3.15 -25.79 -10.63
N GLU A 722 -3.76 -25.50 -9.47
CA GLU A 722 -3.80 -26.44 -8.34
C GLU A 722 -4.66 -27.68 -8.67
N VAL A 723 -5.75 -27.50 -9.42
CA VAL A 723 -6.57 -28.61 -9.90
C VAL A 723 -5.79 -29.49 -10.87
N PHE A 724 -5.09 -28.90 -11.84
CA PHE A 724 -4.25 -29.64 -12.78
C PHE A 724 -3.12 -30.39 -12.09
N ASP A 725 -2.41 -29.74 -11.16
CA ASP A 725 -1.34 -30.37 -10.38
C ASP A 725 -1.85 -31.55 -9.54
N CYS A 726 -3.05 -31.41 -8.96
CA CYS A 726 -3.67 -32.47 -8.15
C CYS A 726 -4.09 -33.66 -9.02
N VAL A 727 -4.68 -33.40 -10.19
CA VAL A 727 -5.04 -34.45 -11.16
C VAL A 727 -3.80 -35.17 -11.68
N GLY A 728 -2.75 -34.45 -12.06
CA GLY A 728 -1.51 -35.02 -12.56
C GLY A 728 -0.78 -35.92 -11.56
N LYS A 729 -1.00 -35.72 -10.25
CA LYS A 729 -0.42 -36.54 -9.17
C LYS A 729 -1.28 -37.74 -8.77
N SER A 730 -2.54 -37.81 -9.21
CA SER A 730 -3.48 -38.84 -8.78
C SER A 730 -3.46 -40.07 -9.70
N SER A 731 -2.67 -41.09 -9.32
CA SER A 731 -2.58 -42.37 -10.04
C SER A 731 -3.94 -43.04 -10.24
N ASP A 732 -4.84 -42.99 -9.24
CA ASP A 732 -6.17 -43.61 -9.32
C ASP A 732 -7.03 -42.99 -10.42
N LEU A 733 -7.06 -41.65 -10.48
CA LEU A 733 -7.82 -40.91 -11.48
C LEU A 733 -7.26 -41.15 -12.89
N LEU A 734 -5.93 -41.18 -13.02
CA LEU A 734 -5.25 -41.47 -14.29
C LEU A 734 -5.47 -42.92 -14.75
N ARG A 735 -5.64 -43.86 -13.81
CA ARG A 735 -6.04 -45.24 -14.13
C ARG A 735 -7.45 -45.30 -14.69
N ILE A 736 -8.43 -44.65 -14.05
CA ILE A 736 -9.80 -44.56 -14.59
C ILE A 736 -9.79 -43.86 -15.97
N TRP A 737 -8.96 -42.83 -16.12
CA TRP A 737 -8.78 -42.16 -17.41
C TRP A 737 -8.23 -43.09 -18.49
N SER A 738 -7.29 -43.99 -18.15
CA SER A 738 -6.71 -44.93 -19.10
C SER A 738 -7.74 -45.89 -19.70
N GLU A 739 -8.77 -46.23 -18.94
CA GLU A 739 -9.91 -47.03 -19.38
C GLU A 739 -10.89 -46.18 -20.22
N LEU A 740 -11.16 -44.94 -19.80
CA LEU A 740 -12.06 -44.03 -20.50
C LEU A 740 -11.54 -43.52 -21.85
N LYS A 741 -10.22 -43.31 -22.00
CA LYS A 741 -9.66 -42.71 -23.22
C LYS A 741 -9.78 -43.61 -24.46
N GLY A 742 -10.04 -44.90 -24.29
CA GLY A 742 -10.16 -45.86 -25.40
C GLY A 742 -8.95 -45.84 -26.33
N SER A 743 -9.21 -45.71 -27.63
CA SER A 743 -8.21 -45.75 -28.70
C SER A 743 -7.56 -44.39 -29.02
N LEU A 744 -7.80 -43.34 -28.21
CA LEU A 744 -7.16 -42.04 -28.41
C LEU A 744 -5.63 -42.16 -28.28
N SER A 745 -4.92 -41.52 -29.21
CA SER A 745 -3.47 -41.34 -29.09
C SER A 745 -3.12 -40.55 -27.83
N GLU A 746 -1.88 -40.61 -27.35
CA GLU A 746 -1.49 -39.92 -26.11
C GLU A 746 -1.73 -38.40 -26.17
N SER A 747 -1.44 -37.77 -27.33
CA SER A 747 -1.66 -36.34 -27.55
C SER A 747 -3.15 -35.97 -27.51
N GLU A 748 -4.00 -36.75 -28.17
CA GLU A 748 -5.46 -36.54 -28.18
C GLU A 748 -6.06 -36.79 -26.80
N SER A 749 -5.63 -37.87 -26.14
CA SER A 749 -5.99 -38.21 -24.77
C SER A 749 -5.65 -37.07 -23.81
N PHE A 750 -4.43 -36.50 -23.91
CA PHE A 750 -4.02 -35.39 -23.06
C PHE A 750 -4.88 -34.14 -23.29
N LYS A 751 -5.11 -33.76 -24.56
CA LYS A 751 -5.96 -32.60 -24.89
C LYS A 751 -7.40 -32.79 -24.42
N PHE A 752 -7.94 -34.00 -24.58
CA PHE A 752 -9.29 -34.32 -24.16
C PHE A 752 -9.43 -34.28 -22.63
N LEU A 753 -8.48 -34.89 -21.91
CA LEU A 753 -8.40 -34.80 -20.45
C LEU A 753 -8.31 -33.35 -19.97
N HIS A 754 -7.45 -32.56 -20.61
CA HIS A 754 -7.29 -31.14 -20.28
C HIS A 754 -8.58 -30.35 -20.49
N ALA A 755 -9.31 -30.59 -21.59
CA ALA A 755 -10.60 -29.97 -21.85
C ALA A 755 -11.65 -30.36 -20.80
N LEU A 756 -11.67 -31.63 -20.40
CA LEU A 756 -12.54 -32.16 -19.34
C LEU A 756 -12.29 -31.52 -17.97
N ILE A 757 -11.03 -31.48 -17.53
CA ILE A 757 -10.64 -30.87 -16.26
C ILE A 757 -10.95 -29.37 -16.27
N SER A 758 -10.67 -28.69 -17.37
CA SER A 758 -10.96 -27.25 -17.52
C SER A 758 -12.45 -26.97 -17.39
N GLN A 759 -13.31 -27.73 -18.07
CA GLN A 759 -14.76 -27.56 -17.96
C GLN A 759 -15.29 -27.92 -16.59
N PHE A 760 -14.75 -28.98 -15.98
CA PHE A 760 -15.09 -29.33 -14.60
C PHE A 760 -14.74 -28.19 -13.64
N TRP A 761 -13.55 -27.62 -13.73
CA TRP A 761 -13.13 -26.48 -12.92
C TRP A 761 -14.05 -25.27 -13.08
N ILE A 762 -14.45 -24.93 -14.32
CA ILE A 762 -15.38 -23.82 -14.58
C ILE A 762 -16.74 -24.08 -13.92
N THR A 763 -17.34 -25.24 -14.18
CA THR A 763 -18.65 -25.63 -13.64
C THR A 763 -18.62 -25.66 -12.11
N TRP A 764 -17.57 -26.22 -11.54
CA TRP A 764 -17.37 -26.32 -10.10
C TRP A 764 -17.22 -24.94 -9.44
N ARG A 765 -16.36 -24.07 -10.01
CA ARG A 765 -16.15 -22.70 -9.54
C ARG A 765 -17.45 -21.90 -9.56
N ASN A 766 -18.22 -21.99 -10.64
CA ASN A 766 -19.51 -21.32 -10.74
C ASN A 766 -20.50 -21.84 -9.69
N GLY A 767 -20.51 -23.16 -9.44
CA GLY A 767 -21.30 -23.75 -8.36
C GLY A 767 -20.92 -23.24 -6.96
N ILE A 768 -19.63 -23.02 -6.68
CA ILE A 768 -19.18 -22.38 -5.42
C ILE A 768 -19.76 -20.98 -5.29
N VAL A 769 -19.68 -20.17 -6.36
CA VAL A 769 -20.19 -18.79 -6.36
C VAL A 769 -21.69 -18.76 -6.11
N THR A 770 -22.46 -19.61 -6.81
CA THR A 770 -23.92 -19.69 -6.64
C THR A 770 -24.30 -20.11 -5.22
N ARG A 771 -23.68 -21.16 -4.66
CA ARG A 771 -23.93 -21.57 -3.26
C ARG A 771 -23.74 -20.44 -2.26
N ARG A 772 -22.67 -19.66 -2.43
CA ARG A 772 -22.39 -18.50 -1.54
C ARG A 772 -23.39 -17.38 -1.70
N GLN A 773 -23.83 -17.12 -2.94
CA GLN A 773 -24.88 -16.13 -3.18
C GLN A 773 -26.19 -16.55 -2.50
N ASP A 774 -26.55 -17.84 -2.59
CA ASP A 774 -27.74 -18.40 -1.93
C ASP A 774 -27.63 -18.32 -0.41
N GLU A 775 -26.48 -18.64 0.17
CA GLU A 775 -26.22 -18.51 1.61
C GLU A 775 -26.29 -17.06 2.09
N MET A 776 -25.70 -16.13 1.33
CA MET A 776 -25.78 -14.71 1.63
C MET A 776 -27.21 -14.18 1.52
N ALA A 777 -28.01 -14.67 0.56
CA ALA A 777 -29.41 -14.30 0.39
C ALA A 777 -30.27 -14.83 1.55
N LEU A 778 -30.07 -16.09 1.94
CA LEU A 778 -30.73 -16.71 3.10
C LEU A 778 -30.47 -15.92 4.40
N ARG A 779 -29.22 -15.46 4.61
CA ARG A 779 -28.85 -14.67 5.80
C ARG A 779 -29.42 -13.26 5.82
N LYS A 780 -29.76 -12.69 4.67
CA LYS A 780 -30.28 -11.31 4.56
C LYS A 780 -31.81 -11.21 4.67
N HIS A 781 -32.52 -12.31 4.93
CA HIS A 781 -33.99 -12.39 4.83
C HIS A 781 -34.54 -11.87 3.49
N SER A 782 -33.72 -11.88 2.43
CA SER A 782 -34.16 -11.50 1.10
C SER A 782 -34.80 -12.69 0.41
N GLU A 783 -35.87 -12.48 -0.36
CA GLU A 783 -36.45 -13.51 -1.23
C GLU A 783 -35.37 -14.19 -2.07
N LYS A 784 -35.40 -15.53 -2.09
CA LYS A 784 -34.51 -16.34 -2.91
C LYS A 784 -34.67 -15.93 -4.37
N LEU A 785 -33.65 -15.30 -4.93
CA LEU A 785 -33.49 -15.21 -6.38
C LEU A 785 -33.04 -16.59 -6.85
N GLY A 786 -33.99 -17.50 -7.08
CA GLY A 786 -33.70 -18.82 -7.61
C GLY A 786 -33.03 -18.70 -8.97
N THR A 787 -31.70 -18.80 -9.02
CA THR A 787 -30.96 -18.88 -10.27
C THR A 787 -30.95 -20.35 -10.72
N GLY A 788 -31.61 -20.61 -11.84
CA GLY A 788 -31.86 -21.96 -12.38
C GLY A 788 -30.63 -22.68 -12.94
N SER A 789 -29.43 -22.50 -12.39
CA SER A 789 -28.22 -23.17 -12.88
C SER A 789 -27.29 -23.57 -11.73
N VAL A 790 -27.16 -24.89 -11.54
CA VAL A 790 -26.15 -25.58 -10.72
C VAL A 790 -26.03 -25.08 -9.27
N ALA A 791 -27.15 -24.92 -8.56
CA ALA A 791 -27.13 -24.82 -7.11
C ALA A 791 -26.96 -26.23 -6.52
N PHE A 792 -25.75 -26.54 -6.03
CA PHE A 792 -25.48 -27.78 -5.28
C PHE A 792 -26.41 -27.82 -4.06
N ARG A 793 -27.38 -28.74 -4.06
CA ARG A 793 -28.22 -28.97 -2.89
C ARG A 793 -27.41 -29.69 -1.83
N ALA A 794 -26.98 -28.99 -0.80
CA ALA A 794 -26.86 -29.59 0.51
C ALA A 794 -28.23 -29.45 1.18
N LYS A 795 -28.92 -30.56 1.47
CA LYS A 795 -29.95 -30.53 2.52
C LYS A 795 -29.20 -30.15 3.80
N LEU A 796 -29.27 -28.88 4.21
CA LEU A 796 -28.90 -28.49 5.57
C LEU A 796 -29.93 -29.15 6.47
N ALA A 797 -29.54 -30.26 7.10
CA ALA A 797 -30.33 -30.91 8.12
C ALA A 797 -30.48 -29.95 9.32
N GLY A 798 -31.73 -29.62 9.67
CA GLY A 798 -32.09 -29.07 10.98
C GLY A 798 -32.12 -27.55 11.11
N ARG A 799 -33.28 -26.95 10.81
CA ARG A 799 -34.12 -26.25 11.80
C ARG A 799 -35.58 -26.48 11.46
#